data_AF-A0A3B8NH03-F1
#
_entry.id   AF-A0A3B8NH03-F1
#
_cell.length_a   1.000
_cell.length_b   1.000
_cell.length_c   1.000
_cell.angle_alpha   90.00
_cell.angle_beta   90.00
_cell.angle_gamma   90.00
#
_symmetry.space_group_name_H-M   'P 1'
#
loop_
_entity.id
_entity.type
_entity.pdbx_description
1 polymer ?
#
loop_
_entity_poly.entity_id
_entity_poly.type
_entity_poly.pdbx_seq_one_letter_code
_entity_poly.pdbx_strand_id
1 'polypeptide(L)'
;MKLSTPSKVFISRIRKALSDNDSDPLVKELATEFSAFCNDVLSRLEECCEINAPEDAVKIAESEVPLMESLETLEKFPLFSEWISYCKNNSLDEPDLIPEGSTEKLVGIYKKWSGVNEFLKKRYRDAAIRKDDSLLLSYAGRILKVDPSDEAAKDETKRILRRYFRTEIKELDELVISDDRLSAMAIVDRLDQLPFDDLKKGKSWDTALKWLNAERKASDEKIASRLISGLPTQCSERALDTVKSTVDEIELIIKTHRLDLDKDDADIFSESKEWIIEEEKRIVKEEKSKDVNERFSKEITNIESNWHVILKSPLKEIEGSRRKLTNCWSEVQKLELQLADGVEDKVREYKSQLDDKIGKLKKKLRRRLIARVGTFLAVSSFIAFYIFAQLRSKTLNEQFENYKSARTVRPFDRLVKSTDTYRWPIAFLARMRPEIENAKAWIDFELDQYQSLYDKINDLNTEGDSGFGRPINEYWEEFIALRKGIADSATDLKIELNKHIESLERKWEDHRTSYVAKQRSRRSKVLQDIGSVLNLSPKLSVVARNEEYVKRVHSINDELDDSMRVVIPPAFLSDKTKEELSSAGPAMKEFRGQIDSFRNVIKAMENAGTYAEYTTAMKTFTDEGFSGTPEQVVANLLVQNDKKHVDVVGEILRP
;
A
#
# COMPACT_ATOMS: atom_id res chain seq x y z
N MET A 1 37.86 -35.97 -28.42
CA MET A 1 36.99 -35.35 -29.45
C MET A 1 37.37 -33.87 -29.52
N LYS A 2 37.94 -33.40 -30.63
CA LYS A 2 38.55 -32.04 -30.71
C LYS A 2 37.44 -30.99 -30.80
N LEU A 3 37.17 -30.29 -29.69
CA LEU A 3 36.31 -29.10 -29.58
C LEU A 3 36.88 -27.86 -30.31
N SER A 4 37.64 -28.05 -31.38
CA SER A 4 38.28 -26.96 -32.11
C SER A 4 37.46 -26.62 -33.34
N THR A 5 36.81 -25.46 -33.31
CA THR A 5 36.31 -24.81 -34.53
C THR A 5 37.46 -24.63 -35.53
N PRO A 6 37.20 -24.61 -36.86
CA PRO A 6 38.25 -24.43 -37.86
C PRO A 6 39.16 -23.22 -37.58
N SER A 7 38.58 -22.11 -37.13
CA SER A 7 39.31 -20.91 -36.67
C SER A 7 40.33 -21.18 -35.56
N LYS A 8 39.97 -21.99 -34.55
CA LYS A 8 40.89 -22.37 -33.45
C LYS A 8 42.01 -23.28 -33.92
N VAL A 9 41.75 -24.16 -34.90
CA VAL A 9 42.78 -25.01 -35.51
C VAL A 9 43.82 -24.15 -36.21
N PHE A 10 43.39 -23.17 -37.01
CA PHE A 10 44.29 -22.23 -37.66
C PHE A 10 45.14 -21.44 -36.66
N ILE A 11 44.52 -20.87 -35.62
CA ILE A 11 45.25 -20.15 -34.55
C ILE A 11 46.32 -21.04 -33.90
N SER A 12 46.01 -22.30 -33.62
CA SER A 12 46.99 -23.22 -33.02
C SER A 12 48.16 -23.54 -33.95
N ARG A 13 47.90 -23.71 -35.25
CA ARG A 13 48.93 -23.94 -36.27
C ARG A 13 49.80 -22.69 -36.47
N ILE A 14 49.19 -21.50 -36.47
CA ILE A 14 49.89 -20.21 -36.59
C ILE A 14 50.79 -19.96 -35.37
N ARG A 15 50.28 -20.17 -34.15
CA ARG A 15 51.09 -20.06 -32.92
C ARG A 15 52.32 -20.94 -32.95
N LYS A 16 52.15 -22.19 -33.42
CA LYS A 16 53.27 -23.12 -33.58
C LYS A 16 54.27 -22.62 -34.62
N ALA A 17 53.80 -22.18 -35.79
CA ALA A 17 54.66 -21.66 -36.85
C ALA A 17 55.48 -20.44 -36.40
N LEU A 18 54.88 -19.52 -35.65
CA LEU A 18 55.56 -18.34 -35.10
C LEU A 18 56.57 -18.71 -33.99
N SER A 19 56.31 -19.76 -33.23
CA SER A 19 57.23 -20.24 -32.17
C SER A 19 58.44 -20.99 -32.73
N ASP A 20 58.25 -21.81 -33.75
CA ASP A 20 59.30 -22.68 -34.30
C ASP A 20 60.23 -21.94 -35.29
N ASN A 21 59.82 -20.76 -35.79
CA ASN A 21 60.58 -19.89 -36.69
C ASN A 21 61.10 -20.60 -37.96
N ASP A 22 60.39 -21.65 -38.39
CA ASP A 22 60.79 -22.55 -39.46
C ASP A 22 60.14 -22.14 -40.80
N SER A 23 60.94 -22.14 -41.87
CA SER A 23 60.51 -21.84 -43.25
C SER A 23 60.09 -23.11 -43.99
N ASP A 24 59.22 -23.89 -43.35
CA ASP A 24 58.70 -25.17 -43.85
C ASP A 24 57.63 -24.94 -44.95
N PRO A 25 57.60 -25.69 -46.07
CA PRO A 25 56.46 -25.69 -47.02
C PRO A 25 55.07 -25.81 -46.38
N LEU A 26 54.96 -26.41 -45.19
CA LEU A 26 53.73 -26.47 -44.40
C LEU A 26 53.22 -25.09 -43.93
N VAL A 27 54.11 -24.10 -43.77
CA VAL A 27 53.77 -22.72 -43.35
C VAL A 27 53.16 -21.95 -44.52
N LYS A 28 53.61 -22.22 -45.75
CA LYS A 28 53.05 -21.62 -46.97
C LYS A 28 51.63 -22.10 -47.22
N GLU A 29 51.38 -23.41 -47.12
CA GLU A 29 50.03 -23.98 -47.22
C GLU A 29 49.10 -23.40 -46.14
N LEU A 30 49.59 -23.28 -44.90
CA LEU A 30 48.85 -22.66 -43.80
C LEU A 30 48.46 -21.20 -44.09
N ALA A 31 49.38 -20.40 -44.66
CA ALA A 31 49.10 -18.99 -45.00
C ALA A 31 47.99 -18.88 -46.07
N THR A 32 48.07 -19.68 -47.12
CA THR A 32 47.05 -19.72 -48.18
C THR A 32 45.68 -20.17 -47.65
N GLU A 33 45.64 -21.26 -46.88
CA GLU A 33 44.39 -21.76 -46.27
C GLU A 33 43.75 -20.75 -45.32
N PHE A 34 44.58 -20.06 -44.51
CA PHE A 34 44.10 -19.08 -43.55
C PHE A 34 43.62 -17.80 -44.22
N SER A 35 44.33 -17.30 -45.25
CA SER A 35 43.89 -16.15 -46.04
C SER A 35 42.54 -16.44 -46.73
N ALA A 36 42.39 -17.61 -47.36
CA ALA A 36 41.12 -18.03 -47.95
C ALA A 36 39.98 -18.10 -46.92
N PHE A 37 40.25 -18.60 -45.71
CA PHE A 37 39.28 -18.65 -44.63
C PHE A 37 38.84 -17.26 -44.15
N CYS A 38 39.78 -16.32 -43.98
CA CYS A 38 39.46 -14.93 -43.61
C CYS A 38 38.60 -14.25 -44.68
N ASN A 39 38.90 -14.47 -45.96
CA ASN A 39 38.15 -13.90 -47.07
C ASN A 39 36.72 -14.45 -47.15
N ASP A 40 36.53 -15.76 -46.93
CA ASP A 40 35.18 -16.36 -46.82
C ASP A 40 34.38 -15.74 -45.67
N VAL A 41 35.01 -15.60 -44.49
CA VAL A 41 34.39 -15.00 -43.31
C VAL A 41 33.96 -13.54 -43.57
N LEU A 42 34.80 -12.74 -44.22
CA LEU A 42 34.46 -11.35 -44.55
C LEU A 42 33.37 -11.26 -45.61
N SER A 43 33.46 -12.04 -46.69
CA SER A 43 32.47 -12.06 -47.76
C SER A 43 31.08 -12.45 -47.23
N ARG A 44 31.00 -13.46 -46.35
CA ARG A 44 29.75 -13.87 -45.71
C ARG A 44 29.20 -12.82 -44.75
N LEU A 45 30.08 -12.09 -44.05
CA LEU A 45 29.65 -10.98 -43.18
C LEU A 45 29.05 -9.83 -44.01
N GLU A 46 29.67 -9.50 -45.13
CA GLU A 46 29.17 -8.49 -46.07
C GLU A 46 27.80 -8.91 -46.64
N GLU A 47 27.66 -10.15 -47.10
CA GLU A 47 26.40 -10.71 -47.59
C GLU A 47 25.29 -10.62 -46.53
N CYS A 48 25.61 -10.95 -45.26
CA CYS A 48 24.66 -10.80 -44.15
C CYS A 48 24.25 -9.33 -43.93
N CYS A 49 25.12 -8.37 -44.20
CA CYS A 49 24.85 -6.94 -44.03
C CYS A 49 24.01 -6.35 -45.17
N GLU A 50 24.15 -6.86 -46.39
CA GLU A 50 23.43 -6.40 -47.58
C GLU A 50 21.98 -6.92 -47.66
N ILE A 51 21.71 -8.08 -47.05
CA ILE A 51 20.38 -8.70 -47.08
C ILE A 51 19.40 -7.96 -46.17
N ASN A 52 18.31 -7.48 -46.77
CA ASN A 52 17.22 -6.79 -46.05
C ASN A 52 16.34 -7.72 -45.21
N ALA A 53 16.30 -9.02 -45.53
CA ALA A 53 15.52 -10.02 -44.79
C ALA A 53 16.36 -10.62 -43.65
N PRO A 54 16.08 -10.28 -42.37
CA PRO A 54 16.95 -10.67 -41.27
C PRO A 54 16.95 -12.19 -41.02
N GLU A 55 15.90 -12.90 -41.42
CA GLU A 55 15.86 -14.37 -41.38
C GLU A 55 16.89 -15.00 -42.32
N ASP A 56 16.99 -14.51 -43.56
CA ASP A 56 17.88 -15.08 -44.58
C ASP A 56 19.35 -14.75 -44.27
N ALA A 57 19.61 -13.53 -43.77
CA ALA A 57 20.93 -13.16 -43.25
C ALA A 57 21.38 -14.08 -42.10
N VAL A 58 20.48 -14.42 -41.17
CA VAL A 58 20.81 -15.37 -40.09
C VAL A 58 21.06 -16.79 -40.63
N LYS A 59 20.31 -17.25 -41.64
CA LYS A 59 20.56 -18.56 -42.27
C LYS A 59 21.92 -18.64 -42.95
N ILE A 60 22.38 -17.56 -43.60
CA ILE A 60 23.71 -17.47 -44.21
C ILE A 60 24.81 -17.43 -43.14
N ALA A 61 24.61 -16.70 -42.06
CA ALA A 61 25.53 -16.70 -40.93
C ALA A 61 25.66 -18.10 -40.27
N GLU A 62 24.63 -18.94 -40.40
CA GLU A 62 24.56 -20.30 -39.84
C GLU A 62 24.83 -21.41 -40.88
N SER A 63 25.19 -21.07 -42.12
CA SER A 63 25.59 -22.06 -43.11
C SER A 63 27.00 -22.60 -42.81
N GLU A 64 27.17 -23.91 -42.97
CA GLU A 64 28.44 -24.64 -42.80
C GLU A 64 29.13 -24.44 -41.44
N VAL A 65 30.02 -23.44 -41.35
CA VAL A 65 30.74 -23.02 -40.14
C VAL A 65 30.06 -21.76 -39.58
N PRO A 66 29.65 -21.76 -38.30
CA PRO A 66 28.99 -20.60 -37.70
C PRO A 66 29.85 -19.34 -37.74
N LEU A 67 29.39 -18.33 -38.48
CA LEU A 67 30.14 -17.11 -38.75
C LEU A 67 30.48 -16.34 -37.47
N MET A 68 29.55 -16.32 -36.50
CA MET A 68 29.72 -15.61 -35.23
C MET A 68 30.85 -16.17 -34.35
N GLU A 69 31.16 -17.46 -34.46
CA GLU A 69 32.28 -18.06 -33.72
C GLU A 69 33.61 -17.81 -34.42
N SER A 70 33.62 -17.85 -35.75
CA SER A 70 34.79 -17.52 -36.56
C SER A 70 35.23 -16.08 -36.33
N LEU A 71 34.32 -15.11 -36.44
CA LEU A 71 34.61 -13.69 -36.22
C LEU A 71 35.15 -13.43 -34.81
N GLU A 72 34.48 -13.93 -33.77
CA GLU A 72 34.94 -13.73 -32.39
C GLU A 72 36.33 -14.31 -32.17
N THR A 73 36.61 -15.49 -32.74
CA THR A 73 37.90 -16.15 -32.58
C THR A 73 39.01 -15.36 -33.27
N LEU A 74 38.74 -14.80 -34.45
CA LEU A 74 39.71 -14.03 -35.22
C LEU A 74 39.95 -12.63 -34.63
N GLU A 75 38.88 -11.92 -34.22
CA GLU A 75 39.00 -10.61 -33.55
C GLU A 75 39.80 -10.69 -32.25
N LYS A 76 39.69 -11.81 -31.52
CA LYS A 76 40.40 -12.03 -30.26
C LYS A 76 41.77 -12.68 -30.44
N PHE A 77 42.26 -12.86 -31.66
CA PHE A 77 43.57 -13.48 -31.90
C PHE A 77 44.70 -12.44 -31.73
N PRO A 78 45.50 -12.48 -30.64
CA PRO A 78 46.45 -11.39 -30.34
C PRO A 78 47.63 -11.35 -31.31
N LEU A 79 47.98 -12.49 -31.90
CA LEU A 79 49.10 -12.63 -32.83
C LEU A 79 48.67 -12.42 -34.29
N PHE A 80 47.47 -11.91 -34.56
CA PHE A 80 46.99 -11.71 -35.93
C PHE A 80 47.86 -10.67 -36.68
N SER A 81 48.22 -9.57 -36.02
CA SER A 81 49.10 -8.53 -36.57
C SER A 81 50.54 -9.02 -36.77
N GLU A 82 51.02 -9.84 -35.85
CA GLU A 82 52.33 -10.51 -35.95
C GLU A 82 52.35 -11.51 -37.11
N TRP A 83 51.29 -12.29 -37.28
CA TRP A 83 51.15 -13.22 -38.41
C TRP A 83 51.11 -12.50 -39.76
N ILE A 84 50.39 -11.37 -39.87
CA ILE A 84 50.43 -10.53 -41.09
C ILE A 84 51.85 -10.04 -41.35
N SER A 85 52.53 -9.53 -40.32
CA SER A 85 53.90 -9.03 -40.44
C SER A 85 54.86 -10.14 -40.86
N TYR A 86 54.69 -11.35 -40.31
CA TYR A 86 55.43 -12.54 -40.68
C TYR A 86 55.17 -12.95 -42.13
N CYS A 87 53.91 -12.99 -42.58
CA CYS A 87 53.57 -13.33 -43.97
C CYS A 87 54.17 -12.31 -44.94
N LYS A 88 54.07 -11.03 -44.64
CA LYS A 88 54.64 -9.94 -45.43
C LYS A 88 56.16 -10.02 -45.53
N ASN A 89 56.84 -10.26 -44.40
CA ASN A 89 58.30 -10.38 -44.35
C ASN A 89 58.81 -11.61 -45.11
N ASN A 90 58.00 -12.68 -45.20
CA ASN A 90 58.34 -13.94 -45.86
C ASN A 90 57.71 -14.11 -47.26
N SER A 91 57.05 -13.07 -47.81
CA SER A 91 56.36 -13.12 -49.13
C SER A 91 55.32 -14.25 -49.24
N LEU A 92 54.53 -14.46 -48.18
CA LEU A 92 53.41 -15.40 -48.12
C LEU A 92 52.07 -14.67 -48.33
N ASP A 93 51.00 -15.43 -48.59
CA ASP A 93 49.66 -14.86 -48.78
C ASP A 93 49.18 -14.15 -47.50
N GLU A 94 48.95 -12.85 -47.59
CA GLU A 94 48.49 -12.02 -46.46
C GLU A 94 46.96 -12.21 -46.26
N PRO A 95 46.48 -12.48 -45.04
CA PRO A 95 45.06 -12.50 -44.75
C PRO A 95 44.50 -11.07 -44.58
N ASP A 96 43.27 -10.86 -45.03
CA ASP A 96 42.58 -9.58 -44.81
C ASP A 96 42.29 -9.35 -43.32
N LEU A 97 42.40 -8.08 -42.90
CA LEU A 97 42.14 -7.67 -41.53
C LEU A 97 40.65 -7.74 -41.23
N ILE A 98 40.28 -8.47 -40.18
CA ILE A 98 38.92 -8.47 -39.66
C ILE A 98 38.65 -7.12 -38.96
N PRO A 99 37.66 -6.33 -39.42
CA PRO A 99 37.35 -5.05 -38.80
C PRO A 99 36.90 -5.24 -37.35
N GLU A 100 37.36 -4.36 -36.46
CA GLU A 100 36.89 -4.36 -35.07
C GLU A 100 35.38 -4.12 -35.01
N GLY A 101 34.68 -4.89 -34.17
CA GLY A 101 33.22 -4.78 -34.02
C GLY A 101 32.40 -5.61 -35.02
N SER A 102 33.03 -6.48 -35.80
CA SER A 102 32.37 -7.37 -36.76
C SER A 102 31.47 -8.41 -36.07
N THR A 103 31.89 -8.94 -34.92
CA THR A 103 31.03 -9.82 -34.10
C THR A 103 29.79 -9.07 -33.61
N GLU A 104 29.92 -7.85 -33.09
CA GLU A 104 28.81 -7.03 -32.60
C GLU A 104 27.84 -6.66 -33.72
N LYS A 105 28.36 -6.32 -34.92
CA LYS A 105 27.55 -6.08 -36.11
C LYS A 105 26.71 -7.29 -36.45
N LEU A 106 27.30 -8.49 -36.47
CA LEU A 106 26.58 -9.73 -36.74
C LEU A 106 25.54 -10.06 -35.66
N VAL A 107 25.87 -9.87 -34.38
CA VAL A 107 24.89 -10.00 -33.27
C VAL A 107 23.71 -9.04 -33.46
N GLY A 108 23.98 -7.82 -33.95
CA GLY A 108 22.94 -6.85 -34.32
C GLY A 108 21.98 -7.38 -35.38
N ILE A 109 22.47 -8.13 -36.38
CA ILE A 109 21.64 -8.79 -37.41
C ILE A 109 20.76 -9.87 -36.79
N TYR A 110 21.32 -10.72 -35.92
CA TYR A 110 20.56 -11.77 -35.22
C TYR A 110 19.41 -11.19 -34.40
N LYS A 111 19.65 -10.08 -33.69
CA LYS A 111 18.63 -9.40 -32.88
C LYS A 111 17.49 -8.77 -33.69
N LYS A 112 17.68 -8.50 -34.99
CA LYS A 112 16.62 -7.98 -35.86
C LYS A 112 15.57 -9.02 -36.22
N TRP A 113 15.91 -10.32 -36.15
CA TRP A 113 14.96 -11.38 -36.45
C TRP A 113 14.26 -11.88 -35.18
N SER A 114 12.96 -11.66 -35.06
CA SER A 114 12.17 -12.10 -33.90
C SER A 114 12.15 -13.63 -33.72
N GLY A 115 12.30 -14.40 -34.81
CA GLY A 115 12.33 -15.86 -34.79
C GLY A 115 13.69 -16.49 -34.40
N VAL A 116 14.73 -15.69 -34.18
CA VAL A 116 16.11 -16.18 -33.95
C VAL A 116 16.22 -17.13 -32.76
N ASN A 117 15.53 -16.83 -31.66
CA ASN A 117 15.57 -17.64 -30.44
C ASN A 117 14.93 -19.02 -30.67
N GLU A 118 13.82 -19.09 -31.40
CA GLU A 118 13.18 -20.36 -31.74
C GLU A 118 14.03 -21.17 -32.72
N PHE A 119 14.62 -20.50 -33.72
CA PHE A 119 15.53 -21.11 -34.68
C PHE A 119 16.76 -21.74 -34.01
N LEU A 120 17.45 -20.97 -33.16
CA LEU A 120 18.62 -21.47 -32.43
C LEU A 120 18.25 -22.57 -31.44
N LYS A 121 17.10 -22.48 -30.76
CA LYS A 121 16.60 -23.53 -29.87
C LYS A 121 16.25 -24.82 -30.62
N LYS A 122 15.73 -24.73 -31.85
CA LYS A 122 15.49 -25.90 -32.70
C LYS A 122 16.81 -26.58 -33.07
N ARG A 123 17.79 -25.82 -33.55
CA ARG A 123 19.13 -26.34 -33.88
C ARG A 123 19.83 -26.94 -32.66
N TYR A 124 19.69 -26.31 -31.51
CA TYR A 124 20.15 -26.82 -30.23
C TYR A 124 19.52 -28.19 -29.89
N ARG A 125 18.19 -28.35 -30.04
CA ARG A 125 17.51 -29.63 -29.83
C ARG A 125 18.00 -30.70 -30.80
N ASP A 126 18.22 -30.35 -32.06
CA ASP A 126 18.75 -31.28 -33.05
C ASP A 126 20.17 -31.77 -32.67
N ALA A 127 21.03 -30.86 -32.18
CA ALA A 127 22.34 -31.20 -31.64
C ALA A 127 22.23 -32.08 -30.37
N ALA A 128 21.23 -31.84 -29.52
CA ALA A 128 20.96 -32.64 -28.32
C ALA A 128 20.60 -34.09 -28.66
N ILE A 129 19.75 -34.28 -29.68
CA ILE A 129 19.35 -35.60 -30.18
C ILE A 129 20.57 -36.36 -30.71
N ARG A 130 21.47 -35.67 -31.42
CA ARG A 130 22.72 -36.24 -31.94
C ARG A 130 23.77 -36.50 -30.87
N LYS A 131 23.55 -36.04 -29.63
CA LYS A 131 24.52 -36.08 -28.51
C LYS A 131 25.87 -35.46 -28.88
N ASP A 132 25.85 -34.42 -29.71
CA ASP A 132 27.05 -33.69 -30.11
C ASP A 132 27.27 -32.51 -29.17
N ASP A 133 28.09 -32.73 -28.14
CA ASP A 133 28.40 -31.74 -27.10
C ASP A 133 29.07 -30.48 -27.65
N SER A 134 29.81 -30.60 -28.76
CA SER A 134 30.47 -29.47 -29.41
C SER A 134 29.44 -28.56 -30.06
N LEU A 135 28.51 -29.14 -30.84
CA LEU A 135 27.43 -28.39 -31.46
C LEU A 135 26.46 -27.82 -30.41
N LEU A 136 26.21 -28.57 -29.33
CA LEU A 136 25.38 -28.10 -28.22
C LEU A 136 25.95 -26.84 -27.56
N LEU A 137 27.24 -26.85 -27.22
CA LEU A 137 27.92 -25.71 -26.61
C LEU A 137 27.95 -24.51 -27.56
N SER A 138 28.19 -24.79 -28.84
CA SER A 138 28.19 -23.83 -29.94
C SER A 138 26.84 -23.08 -30.05
N TYR A 139 25.72 -23.82 -30.11
CA TYR A 139 24.39 -23.21 -30.15
C TYR A 139 24.01 -22.51 -28.85
N ALA A 140 24.34 -23.08 -27.68
CA ALA A 140 24.06 -22.44 -26.40
C ALA A 140 24.82 -21.12 -26.22
N GLY A 141 26.09 -21.06 -26.65
CA GLY A 141 26.88 -19.83 -26.68
C GLY A 141 26.29 -18.76 -27.60
N ARG A 142 25.80 -19.13 -28.79
CA ARG A 142 25.10 -18.19 -29.69
C ARG A 142 23.79 -17.68 -29.09
N ILE A 143 22.98 -18.54 -28.47
CA ILE A 143 21.76 -18.11 -27.77
C ILE A 143 22.10 -17.05 -26.72
N LEU A 144 23.16 -17.26 -25.91
CA LEU A 144 23.58 -16.32 -24.88
C LEU A 144 24.14 -15.00 -25.43
N LYS A 145 24.74 -14.99 -26.62
CA LYS A 145 25.20 -13.75 -27.27
C LYS A 145 24.03 -12.90 -27.80
N VAL A 146 23.00 -13.56 -28.33
CA VAL A 146 21.80 -12.89 -28.83
C VAL A 146 20.90 -12.45 -27.67
N ASP A 147 20.70 -13.34 -26.69
CA ASP A 147 19.92 -13.13 -25.48
C ASP A 147 20.73 -13.51 -24.22
N PRO A 148 21.50 -12.56 -23.67
CA PRO A 148 22.27 -12.79 -22.43
C PRO A 148 21.43 -13.07 -21.19
N SER A 149 20.10 -12.89 -21.27
CA SER A 149 19.18 -13.12 -20.15
C SER A 149 18.54 -14.50 -20.13
N ASP A 150 18.79 -15.35 -21.15
CA ASP A 150 18.25 -16.71 -21.20
C ASP A 150 18.91 -17.62 -20.16
N GLU A 151 18.29 -17.71 -18.98
CA GLU A 151 18.75 -18.54 -17.86
C GLU A 151 18.81 -20.04 -18.22
N ALA A 152 17.92 -20.53 -19.09
CA ALA A 152 17.94 -21.92 -19.51
C ALA A 152 19.20 -22.23 -20.35
N ALA A 153 19.59 -21.31 -21.24
CA ALA A 153 20.83 -21.44 -22.00
C ALA A 153 22.08 -21.33 -21.09
N LYS A 154 22.05 -20.49 -20.04
CA LYS A 154 23.15 -20.39 -19.05
C LYS A 154 23.33 -21.69 -18.27
N ASP A 155 22.25 -22.20 -17.70
CA ASP A 155 22.27 -23.44 -16.90
C ASP A 155 22.71 -24.63 -17.74
N GLU A 156 22.26 -24.70 -18.99
CA GLU A 156 22.60 -25.77 -19.90
C GLU A 156 24.06 -25.68 -20.39
N THR A 157 24.55 -24.48 -20.72
CA THR A 157 25.99 -24.24 -21.00
C THR A 157 26.84 -24.71 -19.82
N LYS A 158 26.45 -24.34 -18.60
CA LYS A 158 27.11 -24.76 -17.36
C LYS A 158 27.08 -26.27 -17.18
N ARG A 159 25.97 -26.93 -17.52
CA ARG A 159 25.79 -28.39 -17.44
C ARG A 159 26.71 -29.12 -18.42
N ILE A 160 26.75 -28.70 -19.68
CA ILE A 160 27.58 -29.30 -20.73
C ILE A 160 29.06 -29.15 -20.36
N LEU A 161 29.48 -27.92 -20.02
CA LEU A 161 30.87 -27.65 -19.63
C LEU A 161 31.27 -28.42 -18.37
N ARG A 162 30.37 -28.56 -17.37
CA ARG A 162 30.61 -29.38 -16.18
C ARG A 162 30.75 -30.87 -16.52
N ARG A 163 29.98 -31.38 -17.49
CA ARG A 163 30.13 -32.77 -17.97
C ARG A 163 31.47 -32.95 -18.68
N TYR A 164 31.83 -32.04 -19.59
CA TYR A 164 33.13 -32.03 -20.26
C TYR A 164 34.29 -32.00 -19.25
N PHE A 165 34.23 -31.12 -18.26
CA PHE A 165 35.21 -31.02 -17.18
C PHE A 165 35.40 -32.35 -16.44
N ARG A 166 34.30 -33.05 -16.12
CA ARG A 166 34.35 -34.36 -15.46
C ARG A 166 34.93 -35.46 -16.35
N THR A 167 34.76 -35.37 -17.66
CA THR A 167 35.36 -36.32 -18.61
C THR A 167 36.85 -36.10 -18.73
N GLU A 168 37.28 -34.85 -18.95
CA GLU A 168 38.69 -34.50 -19.08
C GLU A 168 39.47 -34.70 -17.76
N ILE A 169 38.83 -34.54 -16.59
CA ILE A 169 39.48 -34.89 -15.31
C ILE A 169 39.78 -36.39 -15.21
N LYS A 170 38.92 -37.26 -15.74
CA LYS A 170 39.20 -38.70 -15.75
C LYS A 170 40.37 -39.03 -16.67
N GLU A 171 40.44 -38.36 -17.82
CA GLU A 171 41.59 -38.47 -18.73
C GLU A 171 42.86 -37.91 -18.07
N LEU A 172 42.75 -36.81 -17.32
CA LEU A 172 43.87 -36.27 -16.54
C LEU A 172 44.37 -37.25 -15.47
N ASP A 173 43.46 -37.95 -14.78
CA ASP A 173 43.84 -38.99 -13.82
C ASP A 173 44.66 -40.09 -14.50
N GLU A 174 44.24 -40.54 -15.69
CA GLU A 174 44.96 -41.54 -16.48
C GLU A 174 46.34 -41.03 -16.93
N LEU A 175 46.42 -39.80 -17.45
CA LEU A 175 47.67 -39.21 -17.95
C LEU A 175 48.69 -38.93 -16.83
N VAL A 176 48.24 -38.54 -15.64
CA VAL A 176 49.11 -38.35 -14.49
C VAL A 176 49.63 -39.70 -13.96
N ILE A 177 48.81 -40.75 -13.99
CA ILE A 177 49.26 -42.11 -13.65
C ILE A 177 50.31 -42.61 -14.65
N SER A 178 50.18 -42.26 -15.93
CA SER A 178 51.14 -42.63 -16.98
C SER A 178 52.35 -41.69 -17.11
N ASP A 179 52.49 -40.67 -16.25
CA ASP A 179 53.53 -39.60 -16.29
C ASP A 179 53.66 -38.90 -17.67
N ASP A 180 52.57 -38.81 -18.44
CA ASP A 180 52.55 -38.02 -19.69
C ASP A 180 52.31 -36.54 -19.38
N ARG A 181 53.40 -35.85 -19.03
CA ARG A 181 53.37 -34.48 -18.52
C ARG A 181 52.82 -33.47 -19.52
N LEU A 182 53.21 -33.57 -20.80
CA LEU A 182 52.81 -32.60 -21.82
C LEU A 182 51.31 -32.66 -22.07
N SER A 183 50.76 -33.87 -22.22
CA SER A 183 49.33 -34.08 -22.40
C SER A 183 48.54 -33.67 -21.15
N ALA A 184 49.03 -34.00 -19.95
CA ALA A 184 48.40 -33.63 -18.68
C ALA A 184 48.37 -32.11 -18.46
N MET A 185 49.48 -31.41 -18.75
CA MET A 185 49.57 -29.94 -18.68
C MET A 185 48.61 -29.28 -19.67
N ALA A 186 48.50 -29.81 -20.89
CA ALA A 186 47.57 -29.30 -21.89
C ALA A 186 46.10 -29.47 -21.47
N ILE A 187 45.75 -30.54 -20.75
CA ILE A 187 44.41 -30.69 -20.16
C ILE A 187 44.18 -29.66 -19.06
N VAL A 188 45.11 -29.54 -18.11
CA VAL A 188 44.97 -28.59 -17.00
C VAL A 188 44.89 -27.15 -17.49
N ASP A 189 45.70 -26.76 -18.48
CA ASP A 189 45.66 -25.41 -19.07
C ASP A 189 44.29 -25.09 -19.69
N ARG A 190 43.68 -26.05 -20.41
CA ARG A 190 42.32 -25.91 -20.96
C ARG A 190 41.26 -25.85 -19.87
N LEU A 191 41.37 -26.69 -18.85
CA LEU A 191 40.37 -26.78 -17.77
C LEU A 191 40.47 -25.60 -16.79
N ASP A 192 41.65 -25.03 -16.58
CA ASP A 192 41.85 -23.90 -15.67
C ASP A 192 41.15 -22.63 -16.16
N GLN A 193 40.98 -22.50 -17.48
CA GLN A 193 40.20 -21.42 -18.10
C GLN A 193 38.69 -21.53 -17.85
N LEU A 194 38.19 -22.65 -17.34
CA LEU A 194 36.77 -22.86 -17.06
C LEU A 194 36.40 -22.42 -15.63
N PRO A 195 35.19 -21.85 -15.42
CA PRO A 195 34.80 -21.23 -14.15
C PRO A 195 34.33 -22.24 -13.07
N PHE A 196 34.88 -23.47 -13.07
CA PHE A 196 34.49 -24.55 -12.16
C PHE A 196 35.53 -24.80 -11.08
N ASP A 197 35.88 -23.76 -10.31
CA ASP A 197 36.89 -23.86 -9.24
C ASP A 197 36.53 -24.91 -8.17
N ASP A 198 35.23 -25.22 -8.01
CA ASP A 198 34.75 -26.28 -7.14
C ASP A 198 35.23 -27.68 -7.58
N LEU A 199 35.45 -27.86 -8.88
CA LEU A 199 35.88 -29.12 -9.49
C LEU A 199 37.40 -29.21 -9.72
N LYS A 200 38.12 -28.08 -9.66
CA LYS A 200 39.59 -27.98 -9.79
C LYS A 200 40.33 -28.51 -8.55
N LYS A 201 40.10 -29.77 -8.19
CA LYS A 201 40.60 -30.37 -6.95
C LYS A 201 40.94 -31.84 -7.19
N GLY A 202 41.98 -32.32 -6.52
CA GLY A 202 42.39 -33.71 -6.57
C GLY A 202 43.89 -33.87 -6.80
N LYS A 203 44.43 -35.03 -6.46
CA LYS A 203 45.87 -35.28 -6.53
C LYS A 203 46.43 -35.12 -7.96
N SER A 204 45.71 -35.59 -8.97
CA SER A 204 46.13 -35.50 -10.37
C SER A 204 46.10 -34.05 -10.87
N TRP A 205 45.04 -33.31 -10.51
CA TRP A 205 44.93 -31.88 -10.77
C TRP A 205 46.11 -31.11 -10.16
N ASP A 206 46.37 -31.28 -8.86
CA ASP A 206 47.45 -30.58 -8.16
C ASP A 206 48.84 -30.93 -8.73
N THR A 207 49.02 -32.16 -9.20
CA THR A 207 50.30 -32.63 -9.77
C THR A 207 50.54 -32.04 -11.14
N ALA A 208 49.55 -32.12 -12.05
CA ALA A 208 49.65 -31.54 -13.38
C ALA A 208 49.68 -30.01 -13.35
N LEU A 209 48.99 -29.37 -12.40
CA LEU A 209 49.08 -27.93 -12.16
C LEU A 209 50.48 -27.52 -11.67
N LYS A 210 51.13 -28.33 -10.82
CA LYS A 210 52.53 -28.09 -10.44
C LYS A 210 53.46 -28.17 -11.64
N TRP A 211 53.27 -29.14 -12.54
CA TRP A 211 54.05 -29.23 -13.78
C TRP A 211 53.83 -27.99 -14.66
N LEU A 212 52.57 -27.60 -14.85
CA LEU A 212 52.21 -26.42 -15.63
C LEU A 212 52.81 -25.14 -15.05
N ASN A 213 52.73 -24.95 -13.72
CA ASN A 213 53.30 -23.78 -13.05
C ASN A 213 54.84 -23.77 -13.07
N ALA A 214 55.48 -24.94 -13.04
CA ALA A 214 56.94 -25.03 -13.17
C ALA A 214 57.40 -24.67 -14.59
N GLU A 215 56.69 -25.14 -15.62
CA GLU A 215 56.99 -24.79 -17.01
C GLU A 215 56.74 -23.30 -17.29
N ARG A 216 55.59 -22.77 -16.83
CA ARG A 216 55.29 -21.33 -16.92
C ARG A 216 56.37 -20.51 -16.23
N LYS A 217 56.76 -20.88 -15.00
CA LYS A 217 57.87 -20.23 -14.28
C LYS A 217 59.17 -20.23 -15.09
N ALA A 218 59.57 -21.36 -15.67
CA ALA A 218 60.80 -21.46 -16.46
C ALA A 218 60.73 -20.66 -17.78
N SER A 219 59.56 -20.57 -18.40
CA SER A 219 59.32 -19.73 -19.58
C SER A 219 59.38 -18.24 -19.23
N ASP A 220 58.68 -17.85 -18.17
CA ASP A 220 58.55 -16.45 -17.74
C ASP A 220 59.87 -15.92 -17.17
N GLU A 221 60.69 -16.77 -16.54
CA GLU A 221 62.09 -16.45 -16.18
C GLU A 221 62.91 -16.07 -17.42
N LYS A 222 62.80 -16.82 -18.53
CA LYS A 222 63.52 -16.51 -19.78
C LYS A 222 63.03 -15.22 -20.42
N ILE A 223 61.73 -14.96 -20.37
CA ILE A 223 61.13 -13.72 -20.87
C ILE A 223 61.61 -12.53 -20.04
N ALA A 224 61.57 -12.64 -18.70
CA ALA A 224 62.03 -11.60 -17.79
C ALA A 224 63.50 -11.23 -18.03
N SER A 225 64.42 -12.20 -18.11
CA SER A 225 65.84 -11.90 -18.39
C SER A 225 66.05 -11.27 -19.77
N ARG A 226 65.27 -11.67 -20.79
CA ARG A 226 65.32 -11.01 -22.11
C ARG A 226 64.83 -9.57 -22.04
N LEU A 227 63.74 -9.29 -21.33
CA LEU A 227 63.19 -7.95 -21.17
C LEU A 227 64.15 -7.04 -20.37
N ILE A 228 64.73 -7.56 -19.28
CA ILE A 228 65.70 -6.83 -18.44
C ILE A 228 66.93 -6.44 -19.26
N SER A 229 67.45 -7.35 -20.09
CA SER A 229 68.60 -7.05 -20.97
C SER A 229 68.32 -5.93 -21.99
N GLY A 230 67.06 -5.69 -22.34
CA GLY A 230 66.63 -4.65 -23.29
C GLY A 230 66.35 -3.28 -22.67
N LEU A 231 66.14 -3.20 -21.35
CA LEU A 231 65.81 -1.95 -20.65
C LEU A 231 66.85 -0.83 -20.84
N PRO A 232 68.19 -1.08 -20.75
CA PRO A 232 69.18 -0.03 -20.94
C PRO A 232 69.10 0.64 -22.31
N THR A 233 68.83 -0.14 -23.37
CA THR A 233 68.68 0.39 -24.73
C THR A 233 67.44 1.27 -24.83
N GLN A 234 66.30 0.82 -24.29
CA GLN A 234 65.05 1.60 -24.29
C GLN A 234 65.17 2.92 -23.49
N CYS A 235 65.87 2.89 -22.34
CA CYS A 235 66.17 4.10 -21.56
C CYS A 235 67.05 5.09 -22.35
N SER A 236 68.01 4.59 -23.13
CA SER A 236 68.88 5.44 -23.97
C SER A 236 68.12 6.09 -25.15
N GLU A 237 67.13 5.39 -25.71
CA GLU A 237 66.24 5.89 -26.78
C GLU A 237 65.15 6.83 -26.27
N ARG A 238 65.04 6.99 -24.94
CA ARG A 238 64.03 7.84 -24.24
C ARG A 238 62.58 7.49 -24.57
N ALA A 239 62.30 6.22 -24.86
CA ALA A 239 60.96 5.75 -25.17
C ALA A 239 60.18 5.41 -23.88
N LEU A 240 59.75 6.43 -23.14
CA LEU A 240 59.15 6.31 -21.79
C LEU A 240 58.04 5.26 -21.69
N ASP A 241 57.11 5.23 -22.64
CA ASP A 241 55.97 4.30 -22.60
C ASP A 241 56.41 2.84 -22.80
N THR A 242 57.44 2.61 -23.62
CA THR A 242 58.00 1.27 -23.83
C THR A 242 58.76 0.77 -22.60
N VAL A 243 59.51 1.66 -21.92
CA VAL A 243 60.23 1.34 -20.69
C VAL A 243 59.24 1.02 -19.56
N LYS A 244 58.16 1.79 -19.41
CA LYS A 244 57.10 1.51 -18.43
C LYS A 244 56.41 0.17 -18.68
N SER A 245 55.98 -0.08 -19.92
CA SER A 245 55.34 -1.34 -20.29
C SER A 245 56.24 -2.54 -20.00
N THR A 246 57.54 -2.40 -20.31
CA THR A 246 58.54 -3.45 -20.05
C THR A 246 58.75 -3.65 -18.54
N VAL A 247 58.85 -2.58 -17.76
CA VAL A 247 58.99 -2.65 -16.29
C VAL A 247 57.75 -3.27 -15.63
N ASP A 248 56.55 -2.90 -16.08
CA ASP A 248 55.28 -3.45 -15.57
C ASP A 248 55.15 -4.94 -15.86
N GLU A 249 55.55 -5.37 -17.06
CA GLU A 249 55.57 -6.78 -17.45
C GLU A 249 56.54 -7.59 -16.58
N ILE A 250 57.75 -7.06 -16.34
CA ILE A 250 58.73 -7.68 -15.44
C ILE A 250 58.20 -7.72 -13.98
N GLU A 251 57.57 -6.65 -13.48
CA GLU A 251 56.96 -6.65 -12.14
C GLU A 251 55.84 -7.70 -12.02
N LEU A 252 55.00 -7.82 -13.05
CA LEU A 252 53.92 -8.79 -13.10
C LEU A 252 54.49 -10.22 -13.04
N ILE A 253 55.55 -10.49 -13.79
CA ILE A 253 56.23 -11.79 -13.80
C ILE A 253 56.86 -12.09 -12.42
N ILE A 254 57.62 -11.13 -11.84
CA ILE A 254 58.22 -11.26 -10.50
C ILE A 254 57.16 -11.57 -9.45
N LYS A 255 56.03 -10.86 -9.48
CA LYS A 255 54.93 -11.03 -8.52
C LYS A 255 54.19 -12.36 -8.70
N THR A 256 53.98 -12.79 -9.95
CA THR A 256 53.23 -14.01 -10.27
C THR A 256 54.00 -15.27 -9.88
N HIS A 257 55.31 -15.28 -10.12
CA HIS A 257 56.14 -16.48 -9.92
C HIS A 257 57.08 -16.43 -8.71
N ARG A 258 57.11 -15.29 -7.98
CA ARG A 258 58.05 -15.02 -6.88
C ARG A 258 59.48 -15.29 -7.34
N LEU A 259 59.86 -14.66 -8.45
CA LEU A 259 61.21 -14.78 -8.99
C LEU A 259 62.19 -13.99 -8.14
N ASP A 260 63.29 -14.62 -7.77
CA ASP A 260 64.46 -13.94 -7.24
C ASP A 260 65.36 -13.60 -8.43
N LEU A 261 65.42 -12.32 -8.79
CA LEU A 261 66.34 -11.84 -9.81
C LEU A 261 67.79 -12.02 -9.32
N ASP A 262 68.70 -12.27 -10.26
CA ASP A 262 70.11 -12.17 -9.94
C ASP A 262 70.50 -10.71 -9.67
N LYS A 263 71.70 -10.51 -9.12
CA LYS A 263 72.12 -9.19 -8.64
C LYS A 263 72.24 -8.17 -9.78
N ASP A 264 72.67 -8.61 -10.96
CA ASP A 264 72.90 -7.73 -12.10
C ASP A 264 71.57 -7.31 -12.75
N ASP A 265 70.62 -8.24 -12.88
CA ASP A 265 69.26 -7.98 -13.37
C ASP A 265 68.47 -7.09 -12.40
N ALA A 266 68.67 -7.27 -11.08
CA ALA A 266 68.03 -6.45 -10.05
C ALA A 266 68.50 -4.99 -10.08
N ASP A 267 69.80 -4.77 -10.32
CA ASP A 267 70.39 -3.42 -10.40
C ASP A 267 69.88 -2.68 -11.66
N ILE A 268 69.89 -3.34 -12.83
CA ILE A 268 69.34 -2.78 -14.09
C ILE A 268 67.85 -2.41 -13.95
N PHE A 269 67.09 -3.28 -13.30
CA PHE A 269 65.67 -3.06 -13.08
C PHE A 269 65.40 -1.88 -12.12
N SER A 270 66.20 -1.74 -11.06
CA SER A 270 66.11 -0.61 -10.12
C SER A 270 66.45 0.71 -10.80
N GLU A 271 67.55 0.76 -11.56
CA GLU A 271 67.98 1.96 -12.31
C GLU A 271 66.91 2.40 -13.32
N SER A 272 66.27 1.44 -14.00
CA SER A 272 65.20 1.73 -14.97
C SER A 272 63.95 2.33 -14.30
N LYS A 273 63.62 1.91 -13.07
CA LYS A 273 62.52 2.50 -12.28
C LYS A 273 62.84 3.91 -11.82
N GLU A 274 64.06 4.16 -11.36
CA GLU A 274 64.50 5.50 -10.99
C GLU A 274 64.48 6.44 -12.21
N TRP A 275 64.91 5.94 -13.37
CA TRP A 275 64.84 6.67 -14.63
C TRP A 275 63.41 7.06 -15.02
N ILE A 276 62.43 6.14 -14.91
CA ILE A 276 61.00 6.45 -15.18
C ILE A 276 60.54 7.64 -14.32
N ILE A 277 60.87 7.61 -13.02
CA ILE A 277 60.47 8.66 -12.06
C ILE A 277 61.10 10.01 -12.42
N GLU A 278 62.37 10.03 -12.81
CA GLU A 278 63.06 11.26 -13.20
C GLU A 278 62.54 11.84 -14.52
N GLU A 279 62.30 10.98 -15.51
CA GLU A 279 61.82 11.35 -16.83
C GLU A 279 60.37 11.86 -16.77
N GLU A 280 59.49 11.21 -16.00
CA GLU A 280 58.13 11.71 -15.73
C GLU A 280 58.15 13.08 -15.05
N LYS A 281 59.01 13.28 -14.03
CA LYS A 281 59.14 14.57 -13.36
C LYS A 281 59.60 15.66 -14.34
N ARG A 282 60.47 15.33 -15.30
CA ARG A 282 60.93 16.27 -16.33
C ARG A 282 59.81 16.64 -17.29
N ILE A 283 59.13 15.67 -17.89
CA ILE A 283 58.02 15.90 -18.84
C ILE A 283 56.91 16.70 -18.15
N VAL A 284 56.52 16.30 -16.95
CA VAL A 284 55.48 17.00 -16.17
C VAL A 284 55.90 18.43 -15.84
N LYS A 285 57.18 18.71 -15.56
CA LYS A 285 57.67 20.07 -15.31
C LYS A 285 57.67 20.91 -16.59
N GLU A 286 58.09 20.36 -17.72
CA GLU A 286 58.11 21.03 -19.02
C GLU A 286 56.70 21.33 -19.53
N GLU A 287 55.80 20.34 -19.53
CA GLU A 287 54.41 20.53 -19.91
C GLU A 287 53.70 21.55 -19.02
N LYS A 288 53.86 21.43 -17.69
CA LYS A 288 53.30 22.43 -16.75
C LYS A 288 53.88 23.81 -16.98
N SER A 289 55.16 23.95 -17.30
CA SER A 289 55.77 25.25 -17.57
C SER A 289 55.19 25.91 -18.84
N LYS A 290 55.00 25.14 -19.91
CA LYS A 290 54.44 25.63 -21.18
C LYS A 290 52.96 25.97 -21.05
N ASP A 291 52.20 25.08 -20.43
CA ASP A 291 50.77 25.24 -20.20
C ASP A 291 50.45 26.40 -19.24
N VAL A 292 51.19 26.54 -18.12
CA VAL A 292 51.04 27.69 -17.20
C VAL A 292 51.35 29.00 -17.92
N ASN A 293 52.39 29.04 -18.77
CA ASN A 293 52.74 30.24 -19.52
C ASN A 293 51.69 30.62 -20.58
N GLU A 294 51.16 29.64 -21.32
CA GLU A 294 50.08 29.87 -22.29
C GLU A 294 48.78 30.32 -21.61
N ARG A 295 48.40 29.70 -20.49
CA ARG A 295 47.20 30.09 -19.72
C ARG A 295 47.34 31.48 -19.13
N PHE A 296 48.50 31.79 -18.55
CA PHE A 296 48.75 33.10 -17.98
C PHE A 296 48.69 34.20 -19.04
N SER A 297 49.33 33.97 -20.20
CA SER A 297 49.29 34.89 -21.34
C SER A 297 47.85 35.09 -21.83
N LYS A 298 47.09 34.01 -22.05
CA LYS A 298 45.67 34.09 -22.47
C LYS A 298 44.80 34.83 -21.46
N GLU A 299 44.99 34.61 -20.16
CA GLU A 299 44.19 35.25 -19.13
C GLU A 299 44.53 36.73 -18.96
N ILE A 300 45.79 37.13 -19.11
CA ILE A 300 46.17 38.55 -19.17
C ILE A 300 45.55 39.21 -20.39
N THR A 301 45.68 38.62 -21.58
CA THR A 301 45.09 39.20 -22.81
C THR A 301 43.56 39.29 -22.72
N ASN A 302 42.90 38.30 -22.12
CA ASN A 302 41.46 38.30 -21.88
C ASN A 302 41.02 39.39 -20.90
N ILE A 303 41.78 39.60 -19.83
CA ILE A 303 41.51 40.66 -18.85
C ILE A 303 41.76 42.04 -19.49
N GLU A 304 42.81 42.19 -20.30
CA GLU A 304 43.11 43.41 -21.05
C GLU A 304 42.01 43.72 -22.08
N SER A 305 41.57 42.75 -22.88
CA SER A 305 40.59 42.96 -23.94
C SER A 305 39.17 43.16 -23.41
N ASN A 306 38.81 42.53 -22.28
CA ASN A 306 37.46 42.53 -21.74
C ASN A 306 37.32 43.34 -20.44
N TRP A 307 38.30 44.19 -20.12
CA TRP A 307 38.38 44.92 -18.85
C TRP A 307 37.08 45.66 -18.47
N HIS A 308 36.52 46.39 -19.42
CA HIS A 308 35.28 47.16 -19.21
C HIS A 308 34.02 46.30 -19.05
N VAL A 309 34.03 45.09 -19.62
CA VAL A 309 32.93 44.11 -19.49
C VAL A 309 32.99 43.45 -18.13
N ILE A 310 34.18 43.00 -17.73
CA ILE A 310 34.43 42.35 -16.42
C ILE A 310 34.03 43.29 -15.28
N LEU A 311 34.34 44.58 -15.35
CA LEU A 311 33.96 45.54 -14.30
C LEU A 311 32.45 45.82 -14.19
N LYS A 312 31.67 45.46 -15.21
CA LYS A 312 30.19 45.58 -15.23
C LYS A 312 29.49 44.25 -14.91
N SER A 313 30.22 43.14 -14.87
CA SER A 313 29.70 41.80 -14.61
C SER A 313 29.18 41.58 -13.17
N PRO A 314 28.33 40.56 -12.94
CA PRO A 314 27.88 40.16 -11.62
C PRO A 314 29.04 39.70 -10.70
N LEU A 315 28.86 39.82 -9.39
CA LEU A 315 29.89 39.58 -8.37
C LEU A 315 30.65 38.25 -8.55
N LYS A 316 29.95 37.17 -8.91
CA LYS A 316 30.53 35.84 -9.06
C LYS A 316 31.56 35.77 -10.19
N GLU A 317 31.32 36.51 -11.28
CA GLU A 317 32.22 36.57 -12.43
C GLU A 317 33.45 37.41 -12.10
N ILE A 318 33.29 38.56 -11.42
CA ILE A 318 34.41 39.41 -10.99
C ILE A 318 35.31 38.68 -9.99
N GLU A 319 34.73 37.96 -9.02
CA GLU A 319 35.50 37.10 -8.10
C GLU A 319 36.17 35.92 -8.81
N GLY A 320 35.54 35.41 -9.86
CA GLY A 320 36.07 34.36 -10.71
C GLY A 320 37.34 34.83 -11.42
N SER A 321 37.27 35.98 -12.12
CA SER A 321 38.41 36.58 -12.80
C SER A 321 39.53 36.97 -11.83
N ARG A 322 39.20 37.52 -10.64
CA ARG A 322 40.21 37.80 -9.60
C ARG A 322 40.92 36.55 -9.11
N ARG A 323 40.18 35.45 -8.88
CA ARG A 323 40.76 34.17 -8.43
C ARG A 323 41.63 33.55 -9.51
N LYS A 324 41.16 33.52 -10.75
CA LYS A 324 41.93 33.02 -11.90
C LYS A 324 43.24 33.78 -12.06
N LEU A 325 43.20 35.11 -12.06
CA LEU A 325 44.40 35.96 -12.13
C LEU A 325 45.36 35.72 -10.95
N THR A 326 44.83 35.51 -9.74
CA THR A 326 45.67 35.26 -8.55
C THR A 326 46.32 33.88 -8.60
N ASN A 327 45.58 32.86 -9.02
CA ASN A 327 46.07 31.49 -9.12
C ASN A 327 47.13 31.37 -10.22
N CYS A 328 46.84 31.87 -11.43
CA CYS A 328 47.81 31.86 -12.53
C CYS A 328 49.09 32.64 -12.16
N TRP A 329 48.96 33.79 -11.49
CA TRP A 329 50.13 34.54 -11.01
C TRP A 329 50.97 33.77 -9.98
N SER A 330 50.31 33.08 -9.03
CA SER A 330 51.02 32.28 -8.02
C SER A 330 51.72 31.05 -8.60
N GLU A 331 51.15 30.45 -9.66
CA GLU A 331 51.74 29.31 -10.36
C GLU A 331 52.97 29.74 -11.16
N VAL A 332 52.92 30.91 -11.80
CA VAL A 332 54.07 31.50 -12.50
C VAL A 332 55.20 31.83 -11.53
N GLN A 333 54.90 32.40 -10.36
CA GLN A 333 55.91 32.69 -9.33
C GLN A 333 56.56 31.42 -8.75
N LYS A 334 55.81 30.32 -8.59
CA LYS A 334 56.35 29.05 -8.08
C LYS A 334 57.28 28.33 -9.06
N LEU A 335 57.11 28.59 -10.35
CA LEU A 335 57.90 27.94 -11.41
C LEU A 335 59.13 28.76 -11.84
N GLU A 336 59.40 29.91 -11.18
CA GLU A 336 60.53 30.80 -11.47
C GLU A 336 60.67 31.15 -12.96
N LEU A 337 59.55 31.29 -13.66
CA LEU A 337 59.54 31.61 -15.08
C LEU A 337 60.03 33.05 -15.31
N GLN A 338 61.01 33.24 -16.20
CA GLN A 338 61.43 34.57 -16.63
C GLN A 338 60.32 35.21 -17.48
N LEU A 339 59.68 36.25 -16.94
CA LEU A 339 58.64 37.02 -17.61
C LEU A 339 59.22 38.30 -18.22
N ALA A 340 58.52 38.84 -19.21
CA ALA A 340 58.83 40.15 -19.80
C ALA A 340 58.64 41.30 -18.79
N ASP A 341 59.49 42.33 -18.89
CA ASP A 341 59.46 43.49 -18.01
C ASP A 341 58.09 44.21 -18.01
N GLY A 342 57.59 44.56 -16.82
CA GLY A 342 56.35 45.34 -16.62
C GLY A 342 55.05 44.55 -16.45
N VAL A 343 55.07 43.22 -16.56
CA VAL A 343 53.86 42.36 -16.37
C VAL A 343 53.43 42.29 -14.90
N GLU A 344 54.37 42.33 -13.97
CA GLU A 344 54.08 42.28 -12.52
C GLU A 344 53.28 43.49 -12.03
N ASP A 345 53.62 44.69 -12.51
CA ASP A 345 52.93 45.94 -12.14
C ASP A 345 51.49 45.95 -12.66
N LYS A 346 51.26 45.49 -13.90
CA LYS A 346 49.92 45.34 -14.48
C LYS A 346 49.04 44.36 -13.68
N VAL A 347 49.58 43.21 -13.27
CA VAL A 347 48.84 42.23 -12.46
C VAL A 347 48.45 42.82 -11.10
N ARG A 348 49.34 43.61 -10.49
CA ARG A 348 49.08 44.30 -9.22
C ARG A 348 47.97 45.34 -9.35
N GLU A 349 47.98 46.12 -10.42
CA GLU A 349 46.94 47.10 -10.73
C GLU A 349 45.56 46.43 -10.94
N TYR A 350 45.50 45.37 -11.76
CA TYR A 350 44.25 44.65 -12.02
C TYR A 350 43.67 43.99 -10.76
N LYS A 351 44.52 43.42 -9.89
CA LYS A 351 44.07 42.87 -8.59
C LYS A 351 43.44 43.95 -7.70
N SER A 352 44.07 45.12 -7.61
CA SER A 352 43.57 46.24 -6.78
C SER A 352 42.20 46.73 -7.24
N GLN A 353 42.03 46.94 -8.55
CA GLN A 353 40.78 47.44 -9.13
C GLN A 353 39.63 46.42 -9.01
N LEU A 354 39.91 45.12 -9.17
CA LEU A 354 38.91 44.06 -8.96
C LEU A 354 38.47 43.96 -7.49
N ASP A 355 39.39 44.13 -6.55
CA ASP A 355 39.10 44.05 -5.12
C ASP A 355 38.23 45.20 -4.60
N ASP A 356 38.45 46.44 -5.07
CA ASP A 356 37.58 47.58 -4.75
C ASP A 356 36.13 47.34 -5.22
N LYS A 357 35.96 46.75 -6.42
CA LYS A 357 34.64 46.47 -6.99
C LYS A 357 33.92 45.32 -6.28
N ILE A 358 34.63 44.24 -5.96
CA ILE A 358 34.12 43.11 -5.15
C ILE A 358 33.62 43.63 -3.80
N GLY A 359 34.37 44.53 -3.16
CA GLY A 359 33.99 45.16 -1.89
C GLY A 359 32.67 45.93 -1.97
N LYS A 360 32.48 46.73 -3.02
CA LYS A 360 31.24 47.51 -3.26
C LYS A 360 30.02 46.62 -3.51
N LEU A 361 30.17 45.54 -4.27
CA LEU A 361 29.07 44.62 -4.61
C LEU A 361 28.67 43.69 -3.44
N LYS A 362 29.63 43.20 -2.65
CA LYS A 362 29.34 42.41 -1.42
C LYS A 362 28.52 43.19 -0.40
N LYS A 363 28.83 44.49 -0.21
CA LYS A 363 28.06 45.37 0.68
C LYS A 363 26.60 45.53 0.22
N LYS A 364 26.32 45.51 -1.09
CA LYS A 364 24.96 45.60 -1.67
C LYS A 364 24.18 44.29 -1.54
N LEU A 365 24.83 43.13 -1.71
CA LEU A 365 24.21 41.82 -1.58
C LEU A 365 23.88 41.44 -0.13
N ARG A 366 24.74 41.76 0.85
CA ARG A 366 24.45 41.51 2.28
C ARG A 366 23.15 42.19 2.75
N ARG A 367 22.88 43.41 2.29
CA ARG A 367 21.64 44.13 2.63
C ARG A 367 20.38 43.46 2.05
N ARG A 368 20.45 42.85 0.86
CA ARG A 368 19.33 42.13 0.24
C ARG A 368 19.10 40.74 0.85
N LEU A 369 20.16 40.06 1.26
CA LEU A 369 20.07 38.70 1.78
C LEU A 369 19.44 38.66 3.18
N ILE A 370 19.77 39.64 4.04
CA ILE A 370 19.14 39.82 5.36
C ILE A 370 17.62 40.04 5.22
N ALA A 371 17.17 40.82 4.24
CA ALA A 371 15.76 41.06 3.98
C ALA A 371 15.01 39.80 3.47
N ARG A 372 15.66 38.96 2.65
CA ARG A 372 15.07 37.71 2.10
C ARG A 372 15.00 36.57 3.13
N VAL A 373 16.01 36.43 3.98
CA VAL A 373 16.02 35.40 5.03
C VAL A 373 14.96 35.69 6.09
N GLY A 374 14.76 36.95 6.46
CA GLY A 374 13.70 37.35 7.40
C GLY A 374 12.29 37.05 6.87
N THR A 375 12.05 37.27 5.57
CA THR A 375 10.76 36.94 4.94
C THR A 375 10.54 35.44 4.83
N PHE A 376 11.57 34.66 4.47
CA PHE A 376 11.46 33.20 4.40
C PHE A 376 11.18 32.55 5.76
N LEU A 377 11.84 33.01 6.82
CA LEU A 377 11.58 32.54 8.19
C LEU A 377 10.14 32.85 8.65
N ALA A 378 9.66 34.07 8.39
CA ALA A 378 8.28 34.45 8.72
C ALA A 378 7.24 33.59 7.98
N VAL A 379 7.44 33.34 6.68
CA VAL A 379 6.55 32.49 5.88
C VAL A 379 6.60 31.03 6.35
N SER A 380 7.79 30.50 6.64
CA SER A 380 7.93 29.12 7.12
C SER A 380 7.26 28.90 8.48
N SER A 381 7.37 29.88 9.39
CA SER A 381 6.72 29.83 10.71
C SER A 381 5.19 29.92 10.58
N PHE A 382 4.69 30.75 9.65
CA PHE A 382 3.26 30.83 9.36
C PHE A 382 2.71 29.53 8.76
N ILE A 383 3.45 28.90 7.84
CA ILE A 383 3.08 27.60 7.26
C ILE A 383 3.09 26.50 8.34
N ALA A 384 4.11 26.46 9.18
CA ALA A 384 4.20 25.50 10.28
C ALA A 384 3.04 25.67 11.29
N PHE A 385 2.71 26.91 11.64
CA PHE A 385 1.56 27.23 12.50
C PHE A 385 0.22 26.87 11.84
N TYR A 386 0.09 27.08 10.52
CA TYR A 386 -1.10 26.70 9.77
C TYR A 386 -1.30 25.18 9.73
N ILE A 387 -0.23 24.40 9.47
CA ILE A 387 -0.27 22.94 9.52
C ILE A 387 -0.63 22.44 10.92
N PHE A 388 -0.02 23.04 11.96
CA PHE A 388 -0.36 22.73 13.35
C PHE A 388 -1.84 23.01 13.66
N ALA A 389 -2.37 24.15 13.18
CA ALA A 389 -3.78 24.49 13.36
C ALA A 389 -4.72 23.49 12.66
N GLN A 390 -4.38 23.03 11.45
CA GLN A 390 -5.14 22.01 10.70
C GLN A 390 -5.11 20.62 11.36
N LEU A 391 -3.98 20.20 11.92
CA LEU A 391 -3.92 18.94 12.67
C LEU A 391 -4.74 19.03 13.95
N ARG A 392 -4.67 20.17 14.66
CA ARG A 392 -5.40 20.36 15.90
C ARG A 392 -6.91 20.47 15.69
N SER A 393 -7.36 21.09 14.59
CA SER A 393 -8.79 21.15 14.24
C SER A 393 -9.37 19.78 13.95
N LYS A 394 -8.64 18.90 13.25
CA LYS A 394 -9.08 17.52 13.03
C LYS A 394 -9.32 16.78 14.36
N THR A 395 -8.38 16.87 15.29
CA THR A 395 -8.54 16.25 16.62
C THR A 395 -9.70 16.85 17.42
N LEU A 396 -9.99 18.15 17.24
CA LEU A 396 -11.15 18.80 17.86
C LEU A 396 -12.46 18.32 17.25
N ASN A 397 -12.54 18.20 15.92
CA ASN A 397 -13.73 17.67 15.24
C ASN A 397 -14.01 16.22 15.64
N GLU A 398 -12.97 15.38 15.73
CA GLU A 398 -13.11 14.02 16.25
C GLU A 398 -13.67 14.01 17.69
N GLN A 399 -13.20 14.93 18.55
CA GLN A 399 -13.76 15.08 19.90
C GLN A 399 -15.22 15.55 19.86
N PHE A 400 -15.60 16.47 18.96
CA PHE A 400 -16.97 16.95 18.82
C PHE A 400 -17.91 15.80 18.40
N GLU A 401 -17.52 15.01 17.40
CA GLU A 401 -18.30 13.85 16.95
C GLU A 401 -18.37 12.76 18.02
N ASN A 402 -17.30 12.53 18.77
CA ASN A 402 -17.31 11.60 19.90
C ASN A 402 -18.30 12.03 20.99
N TYR A 403 -18.36 13.32 21.33
CA TYR A 403 -19.32 13.81 22.31
C TYR A 403 -20.77 13.81 21.80
N LYS A 404 -20.97 14.07 20.51
CA LYS A 404 -22.29 14.01 19.87
C LYS A 404 -22.81 12.58 19.77
N SER A 405 -21.96 11.62 19.39
CA SER A 405 -22.30 10.20 19.32
C SER A 405 -22.51 9.58 20.70
N ALA A 406 -21.69 9.96 21.70
CA ALA A 406 -21.93 9.59 23.10
C ALA A 406 -23.14 10.32 23.73
N ARG A 407 -23.68 11.33 23.03
CA ARG A 407 -24.72 12.25 23.49
C ARG A 407 -24.45 12.76 24.91
N THR A 408 -23.29 13.35 25.15
CA THR A 408 -22.95 13.95 26.45
C THR A 408 -22.80 15.46 26.34
N VAL A 409 -23.63 16.23 27.04
CA VAL A 409 -23.81 17.67 26.81
C VAL A 409 -22.90 18.52 27.69
N ARG A 410 -22.79 18.25 28.98
CA ARG A 410 -22.01 19.08 29.94
C ARG A 410 -20.50 19.08 29.67
N PRO A 411 -19.85 17.95 29.32
CA PRO A 411 -18.46 17.96 28.90
C PRO A 411 -18.27 18.63 27.54
N PHE A 412 -19.25 18.51 26.64
CA PHE A 412 -19.18 19.09 25.30
C PHE A 412 -19.27 20.63 25.35
N ASP A 413 -20.18 21.18 26.16
CA ASP A 413 -20.27 22.63 26.40
C ASP A 413 -18.95 23.21 26.92
N ARG A 414 -18.30 22.54 27.87
CA ARG A 414 -16.96 22.95 28.35
C ARG A 414 -15.93 22.95 27.24
N LEU A 415 -15.92 21.93 26.37
CA LEU A 415 -15.00 21.86 25.23
C LEU A 415 -15.27 22.98 24.22
N VAL A 416 -16.53 23.21 23.86
CA VAL A 416 -16.95 24.25 22.91
C VAL A 416 -16.58 25.63 23.42
N LYS A 417 -16.90 25.95 24.69
CA LYS A 417 -16.50 27.21 25.34
C LYS A 417 -14.98 27.38 25.36
N SER A 418 -14.22 26.34 25.74
CA SER A 418 -12.75 26.41 25.72
C SER A 418 -12.17 26.65 24.32
N THR A 419 -12.84 26.12 23.29
CA THR A 419 -12.44 26.29 21.89
C THR A 419 -12.70 27.70 21.40
N ASP A 420 -13.83 28.27 21.78
CA ASP A 420 -14.25 29.64 21.42
C ASP A 420 -13.39 30.71 22.13
N THR A 421 -12.95 30.48 23.37
CA THR A 421 -12.19 31.47 24.15
C THR A 421 -10.67 31.34 23.98
N TYR A 422 -10.11 30.14 24.16
CA TYR A 422 -8.65 29.95 24.25
C TYR A 422 -8.01 29.42 22.96
N ARG A 423 -8.79 28.82 22.06
CA ARG A 423 -8.29 28.22 20.81
C ARG A 423 -8.80 28.94 19.57
N TRP A 424 -9.33 30.15 19.73
CA TRP A 424 -9.92 30.94 18.65
C TRP A 424 -9.00 31.11 17.42
N PRO A 425 -7.68 31.40 17.55
CA PRO A 425 -6.82 31.52 16.38
C PRO A 425 -6.68 30.21 15.59
N ILE A 426 -6.71 29.07 16.29
CA ILE A 426 -6.64 27.74 15.69
C ILE A 426 -7.97 27.42 14.98
N ALA A 427 -9.10 27.70 15.64
CA ALA A 427 -10.43 27.48 15.08
C ALA A 427 -10.70 28.38 13.86
N PHE A 428 -10.26 29.64 13.90
CA PHE A 428 -10.40 30.60 12.80
C PHE A 428 -9.57 30.19 11.58
N LEU A 429 -8.29 29.85 11.76
CA LEU A 429 -7.42 29.42 10.66
C LEU A 429 -7.86 28.09 10.03
N ALA A 430 -8.45 27.20 10.83
CA ALA A 430 -8.98 25.92 10.37
C ALA A 430 -10.43 25.98 9.86
N ARG A 431 -11.06 27.17 9.83
CA ARG A 431 -12.46 27.36 9.40
C ARG A 431 -13.51 26.55 10.18
N MET A 432 -13.25 26.23 11.46
CA MET A 432 -14.14 25.46 12.33
C MET A 432 -15.42 26.19 12.79
N ARG A 433 -15.71 27.36 12.22
CA ARG A 433 -16.81 28.22 12.68
C ARG A 433 -18.17 27.53 12.54
N PRO A 434 -18.52 26.91 11.39
CA PRO A 434 -19.80 26.21 11.24
C PRO A 434 -19.95 25.05 12.23
N GLU A 435 -18.87 24.31 12.49
CA GLU A 435 -18.87 23.17 13.39
C GLU A 435 -19.09 23.60 14.85
N ILE A 436 -18.50 24.72 15.27
CA ILE A 436 -18.71 25.31 16.60
C ILE A 436 -20.15 25.83 16.74
N GLU A 437 -20.67 26.51 15.72
CA GLU A 437 -22.05 27.02 15.74
C GLU A 437 -23.07 25.87 15.79
N ASN A 438 -22.87 24.82 15.00
CA ASN A 438 -23.70 23.61 15.03
C ASN A 438 -23.63 22.88 16.39
N ALA A 439 -22.43 22.82 16.98
CA ALA A 439 -22.25 22.23 18.31
C ALA A 439 -23.00 23.01 19.39
N LYS A 440 -22.93 24.35 19.37
CA LYS A 440 -23.67 25.22 20.29
C LYS A 440 -25.18 25.03 20.14
N ALA A 441 -25.69 25.08 18.91
CA ALA A 441 -27.12 24.89 18.66
C ALA A 441 -27.64 23.53 19.17
N TRP A 442 -26.86 22.47 19.02
CA TRP A 442 -27.22 21.15 19.56
C TRP A 442 -27.20 21.12 21.10
N ILE A 443 -26.17 21.72 21.72
CA ILE A 443 -26.05 21.82 23.18
C ILE A 443 -27.23 22.61 23.77
N ASP A 444 -27.53 23.78 23.19
CA ASP A 444 -28.62 24.65 23.65
C ASP A 444 -29.96 23.91 23.55
N PHE A 445 -30.21 23.22 22.44
CA PHE A 445 -31.41 22.40 22.27
C PHE A 445 -31.57 21.31 23.35
N GLU A 446 -30.50 20.55 23.65
CA GLU A 446 -30.55 19.49 24.66
C GLU A 446 -30.68 20.06 26.08
N LEU A 447 -30.08 21.22 26.38
CA LEU A 447 -30.21 21.90 27.66
C LEU A 447 -31.62 22.49 27.86
N ASP A 448 -32.22 23.06 26.81
CA ASP A 448 -33.59 23.56 26.84
C ASP A 448 -34.59 22.41 27.08
N GLN A 449 -34.39 21.27 26.42
CA GLN A 449 -35.19 20.07 26.69
C GLN A 449 -35.03 19.58 28.13
N TYR A 450 -33.79 19.52 28.64
CA TYR A 450 -33.54 19.18 30.03
C TYR A 450 -34.27 20.11 30.99
N GLN A 451 -34.19 21.42 30.77
CA GLN A 451 -34.83 22.40 31.64
C GLN A 451 -36.35 22.26 31.64
N SER A 452 -36.95 22.08 30.46
CA SER A 452 -38.39 21.85 30.33
C SER A 452 -38.85 20.59 31.06
N LEU A 453 -38.08 19.49 30.97
CA LEU A 453 -38.38 18.25 31.69
C LEU A 453 -38.18 18.41 33.20
N TYR A 454 -37.13 19.10 33.62
CA TYR A 454 -36.83 19.38 35.01
C TYR A 454 -37.94 20.21 35.67
N ASP A 455 -38.39 21.27 35.02
CA ASP A 455 -39.48 22.12 35.49
C ASP A 455 -40.77 21.31 35.60
N LYS A 456 -41.08 20.48 34.58
CA LYS A 456 -42.24 19.58 34.62
C LYS A 456 -42.17 18.55 35.76
N ILE A 457 -40.97 18.01 36.07
CA ILE A 457 -40.77 17.14 37.24
C ILE A 457 -41.10 17.90 38.51
N ASN A 458 -40.62 19.14 38.66
CA ASN A 458 -40.86 19.93 39.87
C ASN A 458 -42.34 20.31 40.04
N ASP A 459 -43.01 20.71 38.96
CA ASP A 459 -44.43 21.05 38.98
C ASP A 459 -45.27 19.85 39.44
N LEU A 460 -45.04 18.67 38.82
CA LEU A 460 -45.72 17.43 39.21
C LEU A 460 -45.34 16.98 40.62
N ASN A 461 -44.12 17.22 41.07
CA ASN A 461 -43.68 16.86 42.42
C ASN A 461 -44.37 17.73 43.48
N THR A 462 -44.55 19.01 43.19
CA THR A 462 -45.32 19.98 44.02
C THR A 462 -46.79 19.60 44.08
N GLU A 463 -47.37 19.19 42.95
CA GLU A 463 -48.74 18.69 42.89
C GLU A 463 -48.89 17.36 43.64
N GLY A 464 -47.88 16.49 43.56
CA GLY A 464 -47.80 15.24 44.32
C GLY A 464 -47.70 15.46 45.84
N ASP A 465 -47.02 16.52 46.30
CA ASP A 465 -47.04 16.92 47.72
C ASP A 465 -48.45 17.32 48.20
N SER A 466 -49.29 17.79 47.27
CA SER A 466 -50.70 18.13 47.54
C SER A 466 -51.66 16.95 47.28
N GLY A 467 -51.15 15.77 46.92
CA GLY A 467 -51.92 14.53 46.81
C GLY A 467 -52.57 14.25 45.44
N PHE A 468 -52.15 14.92 44.36
CA PHE A 468 -52.67 14.77 42.99
C PHE A 468 -54.19 15.01 42.87
N GLY A 469 -54.59 16.23 42.52
CA GLY A 469 -56.00 16.64 42.47
C GLY A 469 -56.75 16.40 41.16
N ARG A 470 -56.06 16.08 40.05
CA ARG A 470 -56.64 15.89 38.71
C ARG A 470 -57.07 14.43 38.47
N PRO A 471 -57.87 14.15 37.43
CA PRO A 471 -58.16 12.78 37.01
C PRO A 471 -56.88 11.97 36.71
N ILE A 472 -56.82 10.73 37.20
CA ILE A 472 -55.62 9.88 37.12
C ILE A 472 -55.13 9.59 35.69
N ASN A 473 -56.02 9.63 34.70
CA ASN A 473 -55.69 9.45 33.29
C ASN A 473 -54.85 10.60 32.73
N GLU A 474 -55.07 11.83 33.17
CA GLU A 474 -54.28 12.99 32.74
C GLU A 474 -52.83 12.85 33.22
N TYR A 475 -52.65 12.48 34.48
CA TYR A 475 -51.30 12.20 35.02
C TYR A 475 -50.64 11.04 34.29
N TRP A 476 -51.37 9.96 34.00
CA TRP A 476 -50.79 8.80 33.34
C TRP A 476 -50.15 9.14 31.99
N GLU A 477 -50.83 9.93 31.16
CA GLU A 477 -50.28 10.41 29.89
C GLU A 477 -49.07 11.32 30.09
N GLU A 478 -49.13 12.23 31.07
CA GLU A 478 -48.03 13.12 31.40
C GLU A 478 -46.80 12.36 31.91
N PHE A 479 -46.97 11.34 32.74
CA PHE A 479 -45.89 10.49 33.25
C PHE A 479 -45.26 9.64 32.16
N ILE A 480 -46.05 9.11 31.22
CA ILE A 480 -45.52 8.40 30.04
C ILE A 480 -44.70 9.36 29.18
N ALA A 481 -45.24 10.54 28.88
CA ALA A 481 -44.55 11.56 28.10
C ALA A 481 -43.27 12.01 28.78
N LEU A 482 -43.30 12.20 30.11
CA LEU A 482 -42.15 12.58 30.91
C LEU A 482 -41.06 11.50 30.90
N ARG A 483 -41.43 10.23 31.12
CA ARG A 483 -40.50 9.09 31.05
C ARG A 483 -39.87 8.93 29.68
N LYS A 484 -40.67 9.10 28.62
CA LYS A 484 -40.17 9.09 27.25
C LYS A 484 -39.19 10.23 27.01
N GLY A 485 -39.52 11.46 27.42
CA GLY A 485 -38.63 12.61 27.31
C GLY A 485 -37.29 12.42 28.03
N ILE A 486 -37.31 11.87 29.25
CA ILE A 486 -36.08 11.54 30.01
C ILE A 486 -35.27 10.45 29.30
N ALA A 487 -35.94 9.43 28.73
CA ALA A 487 -35.26 8.37 27.99
C ALA A 487 -34.59 8.87 26.71
N ASP A 488 -35.22 9.84 26.03
CA ASP A 488 -34.77 10.45 24.78
C ASP A 488 -33.70 11.54 24.98
N SER A 489 -33.51 12.04 26.23
CA SER A 489 -32.50 13.03 26.58
C SER A 489 -31.07 12.51 26.44
N ALA A 490 -30.10 13.43 26.29
CA ALA A 490 -28.67 13.13 26.35
C ALA A 490 -28.26 12.28 27.57
N THR A 491 -27.24 11.45 27.41
CA THR A 491 -26.82 10.40 28.37
C THR A 491 -26.53 10.95 29.77
N ASP A 492 -25.78 12.05 29.86
CA ASP A 492 -25.44 12.69 31.13
C ASP A 492 -26.65 13.39 31.76
N LEU A 493 -27.43 14.12 30.95
CA LEU A 493 -28.65 14.81 31.39
C LEU A 493 -29.74 13.82 31.85
N LYS A 494 -29.86 12.67 31.20
CA LYS A 494 -30.75 11.58 31.58
C LYS A 494 -30.43 11.04 32.97
N ILE A 495 -29.15 10.93 33.33
CA ILE A 495 -28.73 10.50 34.67
C ILE A 495 -29.19 11.53 35.72
N GLU A 496 -28.99 12.82 35.44
CA GLU A 496 -29.46 13.91 36.31
C GLU A 496 -30.99 13.89 36.45
N LEU A 497 -31.73 13.84 35.34
CA LEU A 497 -33.21 13.78 35.34
C LEU A 497 -33.75 12.54 36.06
N ASN A 498 -33.13 11.37 35.88
CA ASN A 498 -33.52 10.15 36.59
C ASN A 498 -33.41 10.31 38.10
N LYS A 499 -32.36 10.98 38.58
CA LYS A 499 -32.19 11.27 40.01
C LYS A 499 -33.29 12.21 40.52
N HIS A 500 -33.70 13.18 39.71
CA HIS A 500 -34.74 14.15 40.10
C HIS A 500 -36.15 13.55 40.11
N ILE A 501 -36.47 12.65 39.17
CA ILE A 501 -37.80 12.03 39.07
C ILE A 501 -38.04 10.93 40.13
N GLU A 502 -37.00 10.36 40.75
CA GLU A 502 -37.15 9.29 41.76
C GLU A 502 -38.15 9.61 42.88
N SER A 503 -38.14 10.84 43.40
CA SER A 503 -39.08 11.28 44.44
C SER A 503 -40.52 11.33 43.91
N LEU A 504 -40.69 11.87 42.70
CA LEU A 504 -41.99 11.98 42.04
C LEU A 504 -42.58 10.59 41.73
N GLU A 505 -41.75 9.65 41.30
CA GLU A 505 -42.16 8.28 41.00
C GLU A 505 -42.69 7.53 42.21
N ARG A 506 -42.07 7.69 43.37
CA ARG A 506 -42.57 7.07 44.61
C ARG A 506 -43.97 7.59 44.94
N LYS A 507 -44.14 8.92 44.92
CA LYS A 507 -45.45 9.56 45.14
C LYS A 507 -46.50 9.09 44.14
N TRP A 508 -46.12 9.00 42.86
CA TRP A 508 -47.00 8.52 41.80
C TRP A 508 -47.38 7.06 41.97
N GLU A 509 -46.43 6.19 42.32
CA GLU A 509 -46.68 4.77 42.52
C GLU A 509 -47.61 4.54 43.72
N ASP A 510 -47.44 5.30 44.79
CA ASP A 510 -48.33 5.26 45.96
C ASP A 510 -49.76 5.71 45.58
N HIS A 511 -49.88 6.81 44.85
CA HIS A 511 -51.17 7.30 44.35
C HIS A 511 -51.85 6.27 43.42
N ARG A 512 -51.09 5.70 42.48
CA ARG A 512 -51.55 4.66 41.56
C ARG A 512 -52.01 3.41 42.30
N THR A 513 -51.21 2.93 43.24
CA THR A 513 -51.51 1.72 44.02
C THR A 513 -52.77 1.91 44.85
N SER A 514 -52.91 3.08 45.50
CA SER A 514 -54.12 3.46 46.23
C SER A 514 -55.36 3.49 45.32
N TYR A 515 -55.24 4.08 44.13
CA TYR A 515 -56.31 4.12 43.15
C TYR A 515 -56.72 2.72 42.68
N VAL A 516 -55.77 1.87 42.31
CA VAL A 516 -56.02 0.49 41.87
C VAL A 516 -56.66 -0.33 43.00
N ALA A 517 -56.20 -0.17 44.23
CA ALA A 517 -56.79 -0.82 45.41
C ALA A 517 -58.25 -0.39 45.61
N LYS A 518 -58.56 0.90 45.45
CA LYS A 518 -59.93 1.43 45.52
C LYS A 518 -60.83 0.82 44.45
N GLN A 519 -60.35 0.73 43.20
CA GLN A 519 -61.14 0.11 42.11
C GLN A 519 -61.34 -1.40 42.33
N ARG A 520 -60.33 -2.12 42.81
CA ARG A 520 -60.48 -3.54 43.17
C ARG A 520 -61.51 -3.74 44.29
N SER A 521 -61.48 -2.88 45.30
CA SER A 521 -62.46 -2.91 46.40
C SER A 521 -63.89 -2.64 45.91
N ARG A 522 -64.09 -1.64 45.04
CA ARG A 522 -65.39 -1.37 44.39
C ARG A 522 -65.91 -2.61 43.65
N ARG A 523 -65.09 -3.20 42.79
CA ARG A 523 -65.46 -4.40 42.00
C ARG A 523 -65.81 -5.59 42.88
N SER A 524 -65.01 -5.86 43.91
CA SER A 524 -65.29 -6.95 44.86
C SER A 524 -66.60 -6.73 45.60
N LYS A 525 -66.88 -5.49 46.02
CA LYS A 525 -68.12 -5.13 46.70
C LYS A 525 -69.33 -5.35 45.79
N VAL A 526 -69.25 -4.91 44.53
CA VAL A 526 -70.34 -5.11 43.56
C VAL A 526 -70.63 -6.58 43.31
N LEU A 527 -69.60 -7.42 43.15
CA LEU A 527 -69.82 -8.86 42.97
C LEU A 527 -70.46 -9.50 44.21
N GLN A 528 -70.07 -9.07 45.41
CA GLN A 528 -70.73 -9.48 46.66
C GLN A 528 -72.20 -9.02 46.69
N ASP A 529 -72.48 -7.78 46.29
CA ASP A 529 -73.83 -7.22 46.22
C ASP A 529 -74.70 -7.98 45.21
N ILE A 530 -74.17 -8.33 44.03
CA ILE A 530 -74.83 -9.19 43.03
C ILE A 530 -75.14 -10.56 43.63
N GLY A 531 -74.16 -11.20 44.28
CA GLY A 531 -74.36 -12.47 44.96
C GLY A 531 -75.48 -12.40 46.00
N SER A 532 -75.58 -11.30 46.75
CA SER A 532 -76.66 -11.11 47.73
C SER A 532 -78.06 -10.98 47.10
N VAL A 533 -78.16 -10.46 45.88
CA VAL A 533 -79.42 -10.31 45.14
C VAL A 533 -79.83 -11.61 44.47
N LEU A 534 -78.89 -12.33 43.85
CA LEU A 534 -79.17 -13.53 43.06
C LEU A 534 -79.32 -14.80 43.93
N ASN A 535 -78.50 -14.96 44.99
CA ASN A 535 -78.52 -16.17 45.82
C ASN A 535 -79.79 -16.34 46.66
N LEU A 536 -80.57 -15.27 46.86
CA LEU A 536 -81.84 -15.34 47.56
C LEU A 536 -82.97 -15.97 46.71
N SER A 537 -82.69 -16.27 45.43
CA SER A 537 -83.65 -16.80 44.43
C SER A 537 -85.06 -16.22 44.59
N PRO A 538 -85.18 -14.88 44.63
CA PRO A 538 -86.44 -14.27 45.00
C PRO A 538 -87.47 -14.47 43.89
N LYS A 539 -88.72 -14.72 44.28
CA LYS A 539 -89.83 -14.86 43.31
C LYS A 539 -89.99 -13.57 42.52
N LEU A 540 -89.82 -13.62 41.20
CA LEU A 540 -89.84 -12.46 40.29
C LEU A 540 -91.06 -11.56 40.51
N SER A 541 -92.24 -12.16 40.70
CA SER A 541 -93.50 -11.45 40.94
C SER A 541 -93.53 -10.63 42.23
N VAL A 542 -92.74 -11.00 43.24
CA VAL A 542 -92.63 -10.28 44.52
C VAL A 542 -91.62 -9.13 44.41
N VAL A 543 -90.45 -9.40 43.84
CA VAL A 543 -89.38 -8.39 43.76
C VAL A 543 -89.66 -7.30 42.74
N ALA A 544 -90.31 -7.62 41.62
CA ALA A 544 -90.63 -6.63 40.60
C ALA A 544 -91.63 -5.56 41.08
N ARG A 545 -92.40 -5.85 42.14
CA ARG A 545 -93.35 -4.93 42.77
C ARG A 545 -92.74 -4.13 43.94
N ASN A 546 -91.54 -4.49 44.40
CA ASN A 546 -90.87 -3.79 45.49
C ASN A 546 -89.94 -2.70 44.93
N GLU A 547 -90.35 -1.43 45.04
CA GLU A 547 -89.59 -0.28 44.50
C GLU A 547 -88.17 -0.16 45.07
N GLU A 548 -87.97 -0.45 46.35
CA GLU A 548 -86.65 -0.36 46.98
C GLU A 548 -85.73 -1.45 46.43
N TYR A 549 -86.26 -2.66 46.23
CA TYR A 549 -85.53 -3.77 45.63
C TYR A 549 -85.16 -3.48 44.18
N VAL A 550 -86.10 -2.96 43.37
CA VAL A 550 -85.84 -2.59 41.97
C VAL A 550 -84.77 -1.50 41.89
N LYS A 551 -84.87 -0.45 42.71
CA LYS A 551 -83.83 0.61 42.77
C LYS A 551 -82.46 0.04 43.13
N ARG A 552 -82.41 -0.91 44.08
CA ARG A 552 -81.17 -1.59 44.47
C ARG A 552 -80.59 -2.41 43.32
N VAL A 553 -81.40 -3.17 42.59
CA VAL A 553 -80.98 -3.96 41.41
C VAL A 553 -80.41 -3.06 40.31
N HIS A 554 -81.10 -1.97 39.96
CA HIS A 554 -80.61 -0.99 38.98
C HIS A 554 -79.31 -0.34 39.46
N SER A 555 -79.23 0.11 40.72
CA SER A 555 -78.01 0.72 41.27
C SER A 555 -76.81 -0.23 41.27
N ILE A 556 -77.00 -1.52 41.58
CA ILE A 556 -75.92 -2.52 41.53
C ILE A 556 -75.50 -2.77 40.08
N ASN A 557 -76.45 -2.84 39.14
CA ASN A 557 -76.12 -3.00 37.73
C ASN A 557 -75.35 -1.79 37.18
N ASP A 558 -75.75 -0.57 37.54
CA ASP A 558 -75.07 0.65 37.09
C ASP A 558 -73.64 0.74 37.67
N GLU A 559 -73.46 0.40 38.95
CA GLU A 559 -72.13 0.32 39.57
C GLU A 559 -71.29 -0.85 39.02
N LEU A 560 -71.92 -1.96 38.59
CA LEU A 560 -71.25 -3.02 37.84
C LEU A 560 -70.73 -2.49 36.51
N ASP A 561 -71.56 -1.82 35.72
CA ASP A 561 -71.17 -1.27 34.43
C ASP A 561 -70.10 -0.17 34.60
N ASP A 562 -70.17 0.67 35.64
CA ASP A 562 -69.16 1.71 35.92
C ASP A 562 -67.83 1.15 36.44
N SER A 563 -67.87 0.28 37.46
CA SER A 563 -66.66 -0.28 38.08
C SER A 563 -65.88 -1.21 37.14
N MET A 564 -66.55 -1.81 36.14
CA MET A 564 -65.94 -2.69 35.15
C MET A 564 -65.39 -1.94 33.93
N ARG A 565 -65.55 -0.61 33.83
CA ARG A 565 -64.88 0.19 32.81
C ARG A 565 -63.36 0.03 32.93
N VAL A 566 -62.70 0.00 31.77
CA VAL A 566 -61.24 0.02 31.72
C VAL A 566 -60.78 1.36 32.26
N VAL A 567 -60.10 1.34 33.40
CA VAL A 567 -59.47 2.54 33.95
C VAL A 567 -58.00 2.55 33.60
N ILE A 568 -57.47 3.75 33.33
CA ILE A 568 -56.07 4.02 33.08
C ILE A 568 -55.51 4.66 34.36
N PRO A 569 -54.41 4.16 34.96
CA PRO A 569 -53.65 2.96 34.59
C PRO A 569 -54.41 1.65 34.76
N PRO A 570 -54.10 0.61 33.95
CA PRO A 570 -54.86 -0.63 33.90
C PRO A 570 -54.86 -1.35 35.25
N ALA A 571 -55.99 -1.27 35.95
CA ALA A 571 -56.30 -2.13 37.08
C ALA A 571 -56.79 -3.48 36.55
N PHE A 572 -55.87 -4.39 36.22
CA PHE A 572 -56.26 -5.72 35.74
C PHE A 572 -57.11 -6.45 36.79
N LEU A 573 -58.18 -7.07 36.30
CA LEU A 573 -59.00 -7.99 37.09
C LEU A 573 -58.18 -9.24 37.41
N SER A 574 -58.29 -9.73 38.65
CA SER A 574 -57.77 -11.06 38.98
C SER A 574 -58.56 -12.11 38.20
N ASP A 575 -57.95 -13.25 37.88
CA ASP A 575 -58.64 -14.30 37.11
C ASP A 575 -59.88 -14.82 37.85
N LYS A 576 -59.82 -14.87 39.18
CA LYS A 576 -60.98 -15.14 40.04
C LYS A 576 -62.12 -14.12 39.83
N THR A 577 -61.80 -12.83 39.82
CA THR A 577 -62.79 -11.76 39.59
C THR A 577 -63.36 -11.81 38.17
N LYS A 578 -62.57 -12.22 37.18
CA LYS A 578 -63.07 -12.40 35.80
C LYS A 578 -64.04 -13.57 35.70
N GLU A 579 -63.74 -14.68 36.36
CA GLU A 579 -64.59 -15.87 36.40
C GLU A 579 -65.92 -15.58 37.12
N GLU A 580 -65.85 -14.94 38.28
CA GLU A 580 -67.04 -14.47 39.02
C GLU A 580 -67.87 -13.47 38.20
N LEU A 581 -67.22 -12.54 37.48
CA LEU A 581 -67.92 -11.62 36.58
C LEU A 581 -68.59 -12.34 35.40
N SER A 582 -67.90 -13.32 34.81
CA SER A 582 -68.42 -14.06 33.64
C SER A 582 -69.66 -14.89 33.97
N SER A 583 -69.79 -15.32 35.23
CA SER A 583 -70.95 -16.07 35.73
C SER A 583 -72.04 -15.15 36.27
N ALA A 584 -71.70 -14.18 37.11
CA ALA A 584 -72.68 -13.33 37.81
C ALA A 584 -73.18 -12.15 36.98
N GLY A 585 -72.35 -11.61 36.07
CA GLY A 585 -72.68 -10.43 35.26
C GLY A 585 -73.86 -10.66 34.29
N PRO A 586 -73.83 -11.70 33.45
CA PRO A 586 -74.96 -12.04 32.57
C PRO A 586 -76.24 -12.31 33.36
N ALA A 587 -76.14 -13.09 34.45
CA ALA A 587 -77.28 -13.42 35.31
C ALA A 587 -77.91 -12.17 35.94
N MET A 588 -77.10 -11.21 36.38
CA MET A 588 -77.59 -9.94 36.91
C MET A 588 -78.31 -9.10 35.84
N LYS A 589 -77.76 -9.02 34.62
CA LYS A 589 -78.37 -8.29 33.51
C LYS A 589 -79.68 -8.92 33.05
N GLU A 590 -79.71 -10.24 32.97
CA GLU A 590 -80.92 -11.01 32.67
C GLU A 590 -81.99 -10.79 33.74
N PHE A 591 -81.63 -10.88 35.02
CA PHE A 591 -82.55 -10.66 36.12
C PHE A 591 -83.12 -9.24 36.17
N ARG A 592 -82.30 -8.22 35.91
CA ARG A 592 -82.76 -6.84 35.71
C ARG A 592 -83.75 -6.76 34.54
N GLY A 593 -83.42 -7.37 33.41
CA GLY A 593 -84.29 -7.42 32.22
C GLY A 593 -85.64 -8.09 32.49
N GLN A 594 -85.65 -9.17 33.25
CA GLN A 594 -86.87 -9.86 33.69
C GLN A 594 -87.72 -8.95 34.58
N ILE A 595 -87.12 -8.25 35.55
CA ILE A 595 -87.82 -7.27 36.41
C ILE A 595 -88.42 -6.15 35.57
N ASP A 596 -87.64 -5.55 34.67
CA ASP A 596 -88.09 -4.43 33.85
C ASP A 596 -89.20 -4.86 32.88
N SER A 597 -89.06 -6.04 32.25
CA SER A 597 -90.09 -6.63 31.41
C SER A 597 -91.38 -6.89 32.20
N PHE A 598 -91.27 -7.49 33.39
CA PHE A 598 -92.41 -7.73 34.27
C PHE A 598 -93.15 -6.43 34.63
N ARG A 599 -92.41 -5.38 34.99
CA ARG A 599 -92.98 -4.05 35.31
C ARG A 599 -93.60 -3.39 34.08
N ASN A 600 -93.01 -3.56 32.91
CA ASN A 600 -93.56 -3.01 31.67
C ASN A 600 -94.87 -3.69 31.28
N VAL A 601 -94.97 -5.01 31.47
CA VAL A 601 -96.23 -5.74 31.25
C VAL A 601 -97.31 -5.28 32.24
N ILE A 602 -96.98 -5.13 33.53
CA ILE A 602 -97.92 -4.57 34.52
C ILE A 602 -98.39 -3.17 34.12
N LYS A 603 -97.47 -2.27 33.76
CA LYS A 603 -97.83 -0.91 33.32
C LYS A 603 -98.69 -0.93 32.05
N ALA A 604 -98.41 -1.82 31.11
CA ALA A 604 -99.22 -1.96 29.89
C ALA A 604 -100.64 -2.46 30.20
N MET A 605 -100.78 -3.36 31.18
CA MET A 605 -102.07 -3.79 31.70
C MET A 605 -102.82 -2.67 32.43
N GLU A 606 -102.13 -1.89 33.26
CA GLU A 606 -102.71 -0.74 33.98
C GLU A 606 -103.16 0.37 33.03
N ASN A 607 -102.43 0.59 31.93
CA ASN A 607 -102.73 1.61 30.93
C ASN A 607 -103.66 1.14 29.81
N ALA A 608 -104.06 -0.13 29.78
CA ALA A 608 -104.93 -0.67 28.75
C ALA A 608 -106.31 -0.02 28.82
N GLY A 609 -106.70 0.68 27.74
CA GLY A 609 -108.02 1.32 27.62
C GLY A 609 -109.10 0.35 27.16
N THR A 610 -108.71 -0.80 26.60
CA THR A 610 -109.64 -1.82 26.09
C THR A 610 -109.28 -3.22 26.58
N TYR A 611 -110.27 -4.12 26.59
CA TYR A 611 -110.06 -5.54 26.90
C TYR A 611 -109.07 -6.22 25.93
N ALA A 612 -109.08 -5.82 24.65
CA ALA A 612 -108.15 -6.33 23.65
C ALA A 612 -106.69 -5.92 23.96
N GLU A 613 -106.47 -4.67 24.38
CA GLU A 613 -105.16 -4.18 24.81
C GLU A 613 -104.68 -4.88 26.08
N TYR A 614 -105.56 -5.04 27.08
CA TYR A 614 -105.25 -5.77 28.33
C TYR A 614 -104.87 -7.23 28.05
N THR A 615 -105.67 -7.92 27.22
CA THR A 615 -105.42 -9.32 26.81
C THR A 615 -104.10 -9.43 26.06
N THR A 616 -103.78 -8.47 25.19
CA THR A 616 -102.51 -8.43 24.46
C THR A 616 -101.32 -8.24 25.41
N ALA A 617 -101.42 -7.34 26.39
CA ALA A 617 -100.39 -7.16 27.42
C ALA A 617 -100.24 -8.42 28.30
N MET A 618 -101.37 -9.02 28.74
CA MET A 618 -101.35 -10.23 29.56
C MET A 618 -100.75 -11.44 28.82
N LYS A 619 -100.94 -11.54 27.49
CA LYS A 619 -100.32 -12.57 26.66
C LYS A 619 -98.79 -12.53 26.72
N THR A 620 -98.17 -11.38 26.94
CA THR A 620 -96.71 -11.27 27.13
C THR A 620 -96.20 -12.07 28.33
N PHE A 621 -97.02 -12.32 29.36
CA PHE A 621 -96.61 -13.19 30.47
C PHE A 621 -96.49 -14.67 30.11
N THR A 622 -96.92 -15.09 28.91
CA THR A 622 -96.71 -16.47 28.43
C THR A 622 -95.26 -16.77 28.02
N ASP A 623 -94.44 -15.72 27.85
CA ASP A 623 -93.03 -15.85 27.49
C ASP A 623 -92.24 -16.67 28.53
N GLU A 624 -91.22 -17.40 28.06
CA GLU A 624 -90.38 -18.26 28.90
C GLU A 624 -89.70 -17.50 30.05
N GLY A 625 -89.44 -16.19 29.89
CA GLY A 625 -88.84 -15.32 30.91
C GLY A 625 -89.69 -15.11 32.16
N PHE A 626 -90.97 -15.50 32.15
CA PHE A 626 -91.88 -15.42 33.29
C PHE A 626 -92.21 -16.81 33.88
N SER A 627 -91.42 -17.83 33.53
CA SER A 627 -91.63 -19.21 33.95
C SER A 627 -91.82 -19.36 35.46
N GLY A 628 -92.91 -20.00 35.86
CA GLY A 628 -93.21 -20.29 37.27
C GLY A 628 -93.79 -19.11 38.07
N THR A 629 -94.09 -17.98 37.44
CA THR A 629 -94.82 -16.88 38.07
C THR A 629 -96.34 -17.15 38.08
N PRO A 630 -97.09 -16.68 39.09
CA PRO A 630 -98.55 -16.73 39.08
C PRO A 630 -99.16 -16.08 37.82
N GLU A 631 -98.55 -14.99 37.34
CA GLU A 631 -98.99 -14.23 36.17
C GLU A 631 -98.89 -15.04 34.88
N GLN A 632 -97.84 -15.84 34.70
CA GLN A 632 -97.72 -16.76 33.57
C GLN A 632 -98.82 -17.83 33.59
N VAL A 633 -99.13 -18.40 34.76
CA VAL A 633 -100.21 -19.41 34.89
C VAL A 633 -101.54 -18.82 34.44
N VAL A 634 -101.84 -17.57 34.86
CA VAL A 634 -103.06 -16.87 34.47
C VAL A 634 -103.05 -16.53 32.97
N ALA A 635 -101.90 -16.09 32.42
CA ALA A 635 -101.78 -15.77 31.01
C ALA A 635 -101.96 -17.02 30.11
N ASN A 636 -101.39 -18.16 30.51
CA ASN A 636 -101.57 -19.43 29.80
C ASN A 636 -103.04 -19.88 29.81
N LEU A 637 -103.75 -19.71 30.93
CA LEU A 637 -105.19 -19.98 31.00
C LEU A 637 -105.99 -19.04 30.12
N LEU A 638 -105.61 -17.76 30.03
CA LEU A 638 -106.24 -16.77 29.16
C LEU A 638 -106.05 -17.14 27.67
N VAL A 639 -104.86 -17.59 27.26
CA VAL A 639 -104.58 -18.05 25.88
C VAL A 639 -105.30 -19.36 25.55
N GLN A 640 -105.33 -20.33 26.47
CA GLN A 640 -106.02 -21.60 26.27
C GLN A 640 -107.54 -21.42 26.14
N ASN A 641 -108.09 -20.43 26.84
CA ASN A 641 -109.50 -20.10 26.80
C ASN A 641 -109.85 -19.01 25.78
N ASP A 642 -109.00 -18.73 24.78
CA ASP A 642 -109.24 -17.80 23.66
C ASP A 642 -110.31 -18.35 22.67
N LYS A 643 -111.40 -18.89 23.24
CA LYS A 643 -112.70 -18.98 22.58
C LYS A 643 -113.20 -17.55 22.43
N LYS A 644 -113.21 -17.08 21.18
CA LYS A 644 -114.00 -15.95 20.72
C LYS A 644 -115.37 -15.94 21.45
N HIS A 645 -115.66 -14.80 22.07
CA HIS A 645 -116.89 -14.42 22.75
C HIS A 645 -117.09 -14.95 24.18
N VAL A 646 -116.81 -14.05 25.14
CA VAL A 646 -117.80 -13.78 26.19
C VAL A 646 -118.13 -12.29 26.09
N ASP A 647 -119.39 -12.00 25.78
CA ASP A 647 -119.95 -10.66 25.90
C ASP A 647 -119.66 -10.12 27.30
N VAL A 648 -119.07 -8.94 27.35
CA VAL A 648 -119.04 -8.14 28.57
C VAL A 648 -120.46 -7.66 28.82
N VAL A 649 -121.13 -8.21 29.82
CA VAL A 649 -122.17 -7.50 30.56
C VAL A 649 -121.86 -7.62 32.05
N GLY A 650 -121.45 -6.51 32.64
CA GLY A 650 -121.45 -6.32 34.09
C GLY A 650 -120.07 -6.32 34.75
N GLU A 651 -119.51 -5.12 34.85
CA GLU A 651 -118.64 -4.66 35.94
C GLU A 651 -117.31 -5.40 36.19
N ILE A 652 -116.29 -4.87 35.50
CA ILE A 652 -114.94 -4.57 36.02
C ILE A 652 -114.22 -5.73 36.70
N LEU A 653 -113.45 -6.43 35.87
CA LEU A 653 -112.17 -6.99 36.24
C LEU A 653 -111.26 -5.89 36.81
N ARG A 654 -111.01 -5.93 38.11
CA ARG A 654 -109.64 -5.88 38.63
C ARG A 654 -109.41 -7.18 39.41
N PRO A 655 -108.20 -7.74 39.45
CA PRO A 655 -107.81 -8.54 40.60
C PRO A 655 -107.96 -7.72 41.89
#